data_AF-A0AAU4IAV9-F1
#
_entry.id   AF-A0AAU4IAV9-F1
#
_cell.length_a   1.000
_cell.length_b   1.000
_cell.length_c   1.000
_cell.angle_alpha   90.00
_cell.angle_beta   90.00
_cell.angle_gamma   90.00
#
_symmetry.space_group_name_H-M   'P 1'
#
loop_
_entity.id
_entity.type
_entity.pdbx_description
1 polymer ?
#
loop_
_entity_poly.entity_id
_entity_poly.type
_entity_poly.pdbx_seq_one_letter_code
_entity_poly.pdbx_strand_id
1 'polypeptide(L)'
;MSSRRHFLAGSAAAAVGLAALPQAVRPAQAAAAGAEGPPNLVVILADDLGYGDLGAYGQKLISTPRIDQLASEGLRFTDAYSAAAVCAPSRAALLTGLHTGHAAVRANPSSGGQGSLGTGDTTFAEVLRARGYRTGLFGKWGFGPEAGDQPSHPGARGFEEFYGYIDHSHAHQYYPAYLWNGNAKETVPTGTFAPDAIAARALGFIDAHAAGAAPFLLFLTPNLPHAPSEIPDASAYADRSWTQANKSHAAQISLLDAQVGAVVDRLKARGIAERTVVLVASDNGPHEEGGVNPDLFDANGPLRGYKRNLYEGGVRVPLVAWSPGRIAPGTTSARPTPLYDLLPTLADLAGGAPAPSDIDGLSAAPVLNGAPALAPLHNHLYWYRDEQGVTSRANTQDGGRAKQVAEAIRKDRWKAVRFAPARDRTVADSKWDFELYDLSADLGEKNDVAAKNPSVVSALTALLRSSWADTYVRRPWGLTAVVDAVASTLTTTVANGTTRPWPDVRVTLPLPAGWTATATTATTALSLGPGESLTTTWRLTPPPAVPAPVLLVPRATTSSSLGFTAPTRYTPLPAPPTQDSYLSDLPWVSAANGWGPVEIDRSNGKQAAGDGTPIAFGGVTYAKGLGVHAPSEIVYHLGGRGNRFTALVGIDDFSKKQSASGATRATVRGDGRVLATTGTLTGASGPTALDVDVRGIRLLHLVVEDANANSAFDHTSWASARVTVV
;
A
#
# COMPACT_ATOMS: atom_id res chain seq x y z
N MET A 1 -12.53 84.18 10.72
CA MET A 1 -12.55 85.34 11.64
C MET A 1 -11.34 85.23 12.57
N SER A 2 -10.64 86.34 12.75
CA SER A 2 -9.41 86.59 13.54
C SER A 2 -9.54 86.20 15.02
N SER A 3 -8.52 85.67 15.74
CA SER A 3 -7.32 86.36 16.28
C SER A 3 -6.34 85.30 16.89
N ARG A 4 -4.99 85.33 16.82
CA ARG A 4 -3.92 86.23 17.37
C ARG A 4 -4.00 86.35 18.92
N ARG A 5 -2.99 86.09 19.78
CA ARG A 5 -1.54 86.41 19.78
C ARG A 5 -0.79 85.98 21.10
N HIS A 6 0.55 85.75 20.99
CA HIS A 6 1.70 85.87 21.97
C HIS A 6 1.79 84.96 23.23
N PHE A 7 2.90 84.30 23.65
CA PHE A 7 4.40 84.40 23.68
C PHE A 7 5.01 84.93 25.01
N LEU A 8 6.12 84.29 25.44
CA LEU A 8 7.04 84.47 26.60
C LEU A 8 6.61 83.90 27.97
N ALA A 9 7.47 83.44 28.89
CA ALA A 9 8.81 82.83 28.99
C ALA A 9 9.14 82.79 30.51
N GLY A 10 9.84 81.77 31.01
CA GLY A 10 10.64 81.90 32.26
C GLY A 10 10.35 80.95 33.43
N SER A 11 11.10 79.85 33.48
CA SER A 11 11.86 79.33 34.64
C SER A 11 11.16 79.01 35.98
N ALA A 12 11.02 77.71 36.28
CA ALA A 12 11.27 77.17 37.62
C ALA A 12 11.84 75.75 37.50
N ALA A 13 12.98 75.53 38.13
CA ALA A 13 13.75 74.30 38.12
C ALA A 13 13.32 73.33 39.23
N ALA A 14 13.60 72.05 38.95
CA ALA A 14 13.89 70.96 39.89
C ALA A 14 12.71 70.31 40.65
N ALA A 15 12.29 69.15 40.15
CA ALA A 15 12.23 67.93 40.96
C ALA A 15 12.41 66.71 40.03
N VAL A 16 13.45 65.93 40.31
CA VAL A 16 13.84 64.70 39.62
C VAL A 16 12.77 63.64 39.85
N GLY A 17 12.00 63.32 38.82
CA GLY A 17 11.24 62.08 38.71
C GLY A 17 11.77 61.30 37.52
N LEU A 18 12.40 60.15 37.75
CA LEU A 18 12.72 59.19 36.70
C LEU A 18 11.40 58.71 36.07
N ALA A 19 10.97 59.38 35.00
CA ALA A 19 9.99 58.83 34.08
C ALA A 19 10.70 57.73 33.29
N ALA A 20 10.33 56.48 33.55
CA ALA A 20 10.68 55.36 32.71
C ALA A 20 10.19 55.68 31.28
N LEU A 21 11.13 55.86 30.36
CA LEU A 21 10.84 55.87 28.94
C LEU A 21 10.05 54.60 28.62
N PRO A 22 8.95 54.66 27.84
CA PRO A 22 8.37 53.44 27.30
C PRO A 22 9.48 52.80 26.46
N GLN A 23 10.01 51.68 26.95
CA GLN A 23 10.89 50.85 26.14
C GLN A 23 10.10 50.55 24.88
N ALA A 24 10.56 51.07 23.75
CA ALA A 24 10.12 50.63 22.46
C ALA A 24 10.26 49.11 22.48
N VAL A 25 9.12 48.42 22.56
CA VAL A 25 9.06 46.97 22.42
C VAL A 25 9.64 46.71 21.05
N ARG A 26 10.91 46.31 21.04
CA ARG A 26 11.53 45.73 19.85
C ARG A 26 10.57 44.61 19.45
N PRO A 27 10.06 44.57 18.20
CA PRO A 27 9.31 43.41 17.76
C PRO A 27 10.20 42.22 18.08
N ALA A 28 9.68 41.27 18.86
CA ALA A 28 10.34 40.02 19.12
C ALA A 28 10.72 39.47 17.75
N GLN A 29 12.01 39.49 17.47
CA GLN A 29 12.56 38.94 16.26
C GLN A 29 12.17 37.47 16.33
N ALA A 30 11.15 37.10 15.56
CA ALA A 30 10.68 35.73 15.46
C ALA A 30 11.93 34.91 15.15
N ALA A 31 12.37 34.13 16.13
CA ALA A 31 13.47 33.21 15.98
C ALA A 31 12.95 32.09 15.06
N ALA A 32 12.90 32.38 13.76
CA ALA A 32 12.86 31.39 12.71
C ALA A 32 14.25 30.74 12.64
N ALA A 33 14.64 30.06 13.71
CA ALA A 33 15.69 29.06 13.68
C ALA A 33 14.98 27.71 13.52
N GLY A 34 14.31 27.53 12.38
CA GLY A 34 13.92 26.19 11.95
C GLY A 34 15.21 25.39 11.79
N ALA A 35 15.28 24.21 12.41
CA ALA A 35 16.40 23.29 12.24
C ALA A 35 16.80 23.19 10.75
N GLU A 36 18.10 23.29 10.45
CA GLU A 36 18.60 23.21 9.07
C GLU A 36 18.14 21.90 8.41
N GLY A 37 17.40 22.02 7.31
CA GLY A 37 16.96 20.89 6.48
C GLY A 37 15.49 20.46 6.65
N PRO A 38 15.07 19.42 5.90
CA PRO A 38 13.72 18.88 5.98
C PRO A 38 13.40 18.27 7.36
N PRO A 39 12.16 18.38 7.87
CA PRO A 39 11.78 17.79 9.15
C PRO A 39 11.61 16.27 9.06
N ASN A 40 11.69 15.59 10.20
CA ASN A 40 11.09 14.27 10.34
C ASN A 40 9.57 14.39 10.18
N LEU A 41 8.94 13.34 9.68
CA LEU A 41 7.51 13.28 9.43
C LEU A 41 6.94 12.11 10.22
N VAL A 42 5.94 12.38 11.05
CA VAL A 42 5.19 11.38 11.80
C VAL A 42 3.73 11.51 11.40
N VAL A 43 3.17 10.44 10.85
CA VAL A 43 1.75 10.37 10.49
C VAL A 43 1.14 9.23 11.29
N ILE A 44 0.14 9.56 12.10
CA ILE A 44 -0.63 8.61 12.91
C ILE A 44 -2.03 8.54 12.34
N LEU A 45 -2.46 7.36 11.91
CA LEU A 45 -3.77 7.13 11.31
C LEU A 45 -4.55 6.11 12.13
N ALA A 46 -5.60 6.57 12.79
CA ALA A 46 -6.56 5.74 13.49
C ALA A 46 -7.46 4.97 12.51
N ASP A 47 -8.09 3.92 13.01
CA ASP A 47 -8.98 3.01 12.26
C ASP A 47 -10.41 3.14 12.82
N ASP A 48 -11.30 3.78 12.08
CA ASP A 48 -12.69 4.09 12.49
C ASP A 48 -12.86 5.10 13.66
N LEU A 49 -11.92 6.05 13.83
CA LEU A 49 -12.09 7.14 14.80
C LEU A 49 -13.00 8.23 14.25
N GLY A 50 -14.13 8.49 14.91
CA GLY A 50 -15.10 9.49 14.51
C GLY A 50 -14.66 10.93 14.78
N TYR A 51 -15.31 11.88 14.09
CA TYR A 51 -15.05 13.31 14.24
C TYR A 51 -15.20 13.79 15.69
N GLY A 52 -16.24 13.33 16.39
CA GLY A 52 -16.57 13.71 17.76
C GLY A 52 -15.94 12.83 18.84
N ASP A 53 -15.05 11.89 18.50
CA ASP A 53 -14.45 10.95 19.48
C ASP A 53 -13.29 11.56 20.30
N LEU A 54 -12.87 12.78 19.96
CA LEU A 54 -11.77 13.49 20.62
C LEU A 54 -12.28 14.72 21.40
N GLY A 55 -11.68 15.03 22.54
CA GLY A 55 -12.08 16.18 23.37
C GLY A 55 -11.92 17.50 22.61
N ALA A 56 -10.85 17.61 21.83
CA ALA A 56 -10.58 18.70 20.90
C ALA A 56 -11.64 18.86 19.82
N TYR A 57 -12.54 17.91 19.64
CA TYR A 57 -13.66 17.96 18.70
C TYR A 57 -15.03 17.85 19.36
N GLY A 58 -15.09 17.87 20.70
CA GLY A 58 -16.33 17.97 21.47
C GLY A 58 -16.69 16.75 22.32
N GLN A 59 -15.86 15.70 22.34
CA GLN A 59 -16.06 14.52 23.18
C GLN A 59 -16.13 14.89 24.67
N LYS A 60 -17.04 14.26 25.41
CA LYS A 60 -17.26 14.53 26.85
C LYS A 60 -17.16 13.29 27.74
N LEU A 61 -17.26 12.10 27.16
CA LEU A 61 -17.35 10.83 27.88
C LEU A 61 -16.05 10.04 27.83
N ILE A 62 -15.30 10.16 26.73
CA ILE A 62 -14.01 9.49 26.50
C ILE A 62 -12.87 10.47 26.74
N SER A 63 -11.86 10.06 27.49
CA SER A 63 -10.70 10.88 27.86
C SER A 63 -9.60 10.79 26.80
N THR A 64 -9.24 11.92 26.17
CA THR A 64 -8.18 12.02 25.15
C THR A 64 -7.20 13.19 25.39
N PRO A 65 -6.62 13.31 26.60
CA PRO A 65 -5.86 14.49 27.02
C PRO A 65 -4.60 14.75 26.19
N ARG A 66 -3.99 13.72 25.59
CA ARG A 66 -2.72 13.87 24.86
C ARG A 66 -2.95 14.45 23.47
N ILE A 67 -3.96 13.98 22.75
CA ILE A 67 -4.38 14.53 21.46
C ILE A 67 -5.01 15.91 21.66
N ASP A 68 -5.76 16.12 22.75
CA ASP A 68 -6.30 17.44 23.10
C ASP A 68 -5.19 18.46 23.34
N GLN A 69 -4.14 18.07 24.08
CA GLN A 69 -2.95 18.87 24.25
C GLN A 69 -2.28 19.16 22.89
N LEU A 70 -2.11 18.15 22.05
CA LEU A 70 -1.52 18.28 20.72
C LEU A 70 -2.27 19.30 19.85
N ALA A 71 -3.60 19.29 19.89
CA ALA A 71 -4.46 20.25 19.19
C ALA A 71 -4.32 21.66 19.76
N SER A 72 -4.20 21.81 21.08
CA SER A 72 -4.00 23.10 21.74
C SER A 72 -2.62 23.71 21.48
N GLU A 73 -1.60 22.87 21.32
CA GLU A 73 -0.22 23.28 21.03
C GLU A 73 0.07 23.37 19.52
N GLY A 74 -0.90 23.01 18.68
CA GLY A 74 -0.73 22.91 17.23
C GLY A 74 -1.88 23.54 16.46
N LEU A 75 -2.21 22.90 15.34
CA LEU A 75 -3.24 23.29 14.40
C LEU A 75 -4.31 22.19 14.34
N ARG A 76 -5.57 22.56 14.56
CA ARG A 76 -6.75 21.69 14.41
C ARG A 76 -7.49 22.00 13.11
N PHE A 77 -7.69 21.00 12.26
CA PHE A 77 -8.50 21.14 11.06
C PHE A 77 -9.97 20.82 11.37
N THR A 78 -10.88 21.72 11.04
CA THR A 78 -12.32 21.47 11.20
C THR A 78 -12.90 20.78 9.98
N ASP A 79 -12.30 20.95 8.80
CA ASP A 79 -12.80 20.49 7.49
C ASP A 79 -11.84 19.48 6.85
N ALA A 80 -11.37 18.50 7.63
CA ALA A 80 -10.56 17.40 7.12
C ALA A 80 -11.42 16.22 6.69
N TYR A 81 -11.06 15.58 5.57
CA TYR A 81 -11.85 14.50 4.98
C TYR A 81 -11.02 13.26 4.71
N SER A 82 -11.47 12.09 5.15
CA SER A 82 -10.95 10.83 4.65
C SER A 82 -11.21 10.71 3.15
N ALA A 83 -10.36 9.95 2.46
CA ALA A 83 -10.49 9.78 1.03
C ALA A 83 -11.65 8.83 0.64
N ALA A 84 -12.12 8.00 1.58
CA ALA A 84 -13.29 7.15 1.43
C ALA A 84 -14.01 6.98 2.76
N ALA A 85 -15.24 6.43 2.72
CA ALA A 85 -16.03 6.14 3.92
C ALA A 85 -15.69 4.78 4.57
N VAL A 86 -14.62 4.11 4.12
CA VAL A 86 -14.16 2.79 4.58
C VAL A 86 -12.64 2.63 4.39
N CYS A 87 -12.04 1.71 5.15
CA CYS A 87 -10.59 1.63 5.38
C CYS A 87 -9.73 1.48 4.13
N ALA A 88 -9.88 0.39 3.35
CA ALA A 88 -8.96 0.04 2.27
C ALA A 88 -8.86 1.11 1.17
N PRO A 89 -9.97 1.58 0.56
CA PRO A 89 -9.90 2.66 -0.42
C PRO A 89 -9.40 3.97 0.18
N SER A 90 -9.74 4.29 1.44
CA SER A 90 -9.25 5.51 2.10
C SER A 90 -7.72 5.50 2.27
N ARG A 91 -7.17 4.38 2.75
CA ARG A 91 -5.73 4.19 2.96
C ARG A 91 -4.97 4.21 1.63
N ALA A 92 -5.45 3.50 0.62
CA ALA A 92 -4.83 3.47 -0.71
C ALA A 92 -4.80 4.87 -1.37
N ALA A 93 -5.91 5.61 -1.28
CA ALA A 93 -6.01 6.98 -1.77
C ALA A 93 -5.08 7.95 -1.02
N LEU A 94 -5.05 7.87 0.32
CA LEU A 94 -4.15 8.64 1.19
C LEU A 94 -2.68 8.42 0.81
N LEU A 95 -2.30 7.18 0.53
CA LEU A 95 -0.92 6.81 0.18
C LEU A 95 -0.50 7.34 -1.20
N THR A 96 -1.42 7.32 -2.16
CA THR A 96 -1.14 7.58 -3.59
C THR A 96 -1.46 9.00 -4.05
N GLY A 97 -2.14 9.79 -3.21
CA GLY A 97 -2.59 11.14 -3.56
C GLY A 97 -3.75 11.18 -4.56
N LEU A 98 -4.43 10.06 -4.77
CA LEU A 98 -5.58 9.93 -5.66
C LEU A 98 -6.88 9.94 -4.87
N HIS A 99 -7.96 10.49 -5.41
CA HIS A 99 -9.30 10.26 -4.88
C HIS A 99 -9.87 8.93 -5.41
N THR A 100 -10.96 8.43 -4.82
CA THR A 100 -11.53 7.10 -5.15
C THR A 100 -12.02 6.93 -6.58
N GLY A 101 -12.21 8.03 -7.34
CA GLY A 101 -12.55 7.96 -8.78
C GLY A 101 -11.38 7.58 -9.68
N HIS A 102 -10.15 7.66 -9.16
CA HIS A 102 -8.90 7.37 -9.88
C HIS A 102 -8.11 6.23 -9.21
N ALA A 103 -8.23 6.06 -7.88
CA ALA A 103 -7.50 5.04 -7.13
C ALA A 103 -7.76 3.61 -7.61
N ALA A 104 -6.74 2.75 -7.50
CA ALA A 104 -6.81 1.32 -7.85
C ALA A 104 -7.66 0.50 -6.86
N VAL A 105 -7.71 0.91 -5.60
CA VAL A 105 -8.50 0.26 -4.54
C VAL A 105 -9.74 1.12 -4.27
N ARG A 106 -10.93 0.61 -4.60
CA ARG A 106 -12.21 1.36 -4.52
C ARG A 106 -13.24 0.76 -3.55
N ALA A 107 -12.96 -0.41 -3.00
CA ALA A 107 -13.82 -1.09 -2.05
C ALA A 107 -12.99 -1.88 -1.04
N ASN A 108 -13.55 -2.13 0.15
CA ASN A 108 -13.00 -3.09 1.09
C ASN A 108 -13.04 -4.51 0.50
N PRO A 109 -12.08 -5.37 0.86
CA PRO A 109 -12.08 -6.75 0.38
C PRO A 109 -13.34 -7.51 0.82
N SER A 110 -14.07 -8.09 -0.13
CA SER A 110 -15.09 -9.13 0.11
C SER A 110 -14.57 -10.50 -0.34
N SER A 111 -15.29 -11.59 -0.07
CA SER A 111 -14.97 -12.93 -0.58
C SER A 111 -14.81 -12.89 -2.12
N GLY A 112 -13.56 -12.83 -2.60
CA GLY A 112 -13.23 -12.60 -4.01
C GLY A 112 -11.88 -11.91 -4.26
N GLY A 113 -11.27 -11.30 -3.24
CA GLY A 113 -9.91 -10.73 -3.32
C GLY A 113 -9.80 -9.37 -2.64
N GLN A 114 -8.58 -8.99 -2.27
CA GLN A 114 -8.29 -7.66 -1.72
C GLN A 114 -7.79 -6.77 -2.86
N GLY A 115 -8.50 -5.67 -3.16
CA GLY A 115 -7.97 -4.65 -4.06
C GLY A 115 -6.54 -4.28 -3.61
N SER A 116 -5.63 -4.15 -4.56
CA SER A 116 -4.20 -4.00 -4.30
C SER A 116 -3.60 -2.85 -5.09
N LEU A 117 -2.50 -2.29 -4.59
CA LEU A 117 -1.70 -1.34 -5.36
C LEU A 117 -0.84 -2.09 -6.40
N GLY A 118 -0.84 -1.57 -7.62
CA GLY A 118 0.03 -2.04 -8.68
C GLY A 118 1.44 -1.47 -8.58
N THR A 119 2.35 -1.94 -9.43
CA THR A 119 3.73 -1.42 -9.50
C THR A 119 3.79 0.07 -9.87
N GLY A 120 2.81 0.56 -10.65
CA GLY A 120 2.69 1.97 -11.04
C GLY A 120 2.07 2.88 -9.97
N ASP A 121 1.53 2.33 -8.89
CA ASP A 121 0.93 3.12 -7.82
C ASP A 121 2.02 3.63 -6.87
N THR A 122 2.54 4.82 -7.19
CA THR A 122 3.56 5.49 -6.39
C THR A 122 2.95 6.01 -5.09
N THR A 123 3.60 5.73 -3.96
CA THR A 123 3.19 6.25 -2.63
C THR A 123 4.04 7.42 -2.15
N PHE A 124 3.57 8.14 -1.12
CA PHE A 124 4.39 9.16 -0.45
C PHE A 124 5.69 8.60 0.14
N ALA A 125 5.75 7.31 0.49
CA ALA A 125 6.97 6.73 1.07
C ALA A 125 8.06 6.59 0.00
N GLU A 126 7.70 6.20 -1.22
CA GLU A 126 8.61 6.19 -2.36
C GLU A 126 9.10 7.60 -2.70
N VAL A 127 8.18 8.58 -2.70
CA VAL A 127 8.50 9.99 -2.96
C VAL A 127 9.48 10.54 -1.92
N LEU A 128 9.26 10.27 -0.63
CA LEU A 128 10.14 10.72 0.45
C LEU A 128 11.49 10.00 0.43
N ARG A 129 11.51 8.69 0.15
CA ARG A 129 12.74 7.91 0.01
C ARG A 129 13.59 8.41 -1.15
N ALA A 130 12.98 8.93 -2.23
CA ALA A 130 13.69 9.59 -3.30
C ALA A 130 14.52 10.81 -2.84
N ARG A 131 14.19 11.39 -1.67
CA ARG A 131 14.93 12.46 -1.00
C ARG A 131 15.76 11.98 0.20
N GLY A 132 15.99 10.68 0.32
CA GLY A 132 16.85 10.10 1.36
C GLY A 132 16.19 9.92 2.72
N TYR A 133 14.86 10.02 2.81
CA TYR A 133 14.15 9.69 4.05
C TYR A 133 14.29 8.20 4.39
N ARG A 134 14.47 7.90 5.69
CA ARG A 134 14.21 6.59 6.26
C ARG A 134 12.71 6.39 6.40
N THR A 135 12.15 5.27 5.96
CA THR A 135 10.68 5.08 5.96
C THR A 135 10.26 3.85 6.75
N GLY A 136 9.36 4.05 7.71
CA GLY A 136 8.81 2.98 8.55
C GLY A 136 7.29 2.99 8.58
N LEU A 137 6.67 1.81 8.45
CA LEU A 137 5.24 1.59 8.65
C LEU A 137 5.01 0.62 9.81
N PHE A 138 4.21 1.01 10.78
CA PHE A 138 3.90 0.19 11.95
C PHE A 138 2.39 0.10 12.13
N GLY A 139 1.81 -1.07 11.89
CA GLY A 139 0.38 -1.32 12.04
C GLY A 139 -0.32 -1.85 10.78
N LYS A 140 -1.56 -1.44 10.58
CA LYS A 140 -2.45 -1.86 9.50
C LYS A 140 -2.08 -1.18 8.18
N TRP A 141 -1.63 -1.99 7.23
CA TRP A 141 -1.66 -1.67 5.80
C TRP A 141 -3.10 -1.76 5.29
N GLY A 142 -3.74 -2.93 5.46
CA GLY A 142 -5.19 -3.12 5.41
C GLY A 142 -5.78 -3.45 4.04
N PHE A 143 -4.96 -3.85 3.06
CA PHE A 143 -5.39 -4.30 1.73
C PHE A 143 -4.27 -5.05 0.97
N GLY A 144 -4.62 -5.67 -0.15
CA GLY A 144 -3.71 -6.48 -0.96
C GLY A 144 -3.51 -7.93 -0.46
N PRO A 145 -2.77 -8.76 -1.21
CA PRO A 145 -2.56 -10.16 -0.85
C PRO A 145 -1.74 -10.32 0.44
N GLU A 146 -2.14 -11.25 1.30
CA GLU A 146 -1.44 -11.66 2.54
C GLU A 146 -0.17 -12.48 2.19
N ALA A 147 0.79 -11.85 1.50
CA ALA A 147 2.04 -12.44 1.01
C ALA A 147 3.18 -11.42 1.09
N GLY A 148 4.40 -11.91 1.36
CA GLY A 148 5.59 -11.07 1.59
C GLY A 148 6.30 -10.57 0.32
N ASP A 149 6.01 -11.15 -0.85
CA ASP A 149 6.65 -10.81 -2.13
C ASP A 149 5.57 -10.50 -3.18
N GLN A 150 5.01 -9.30 -3.10
CA GLN A 150 3.95 -8.84 -4.00
C GLN A 150 3.99 -7.30 -4.18
N PRO A 151 3.53 -6.76 -5.32
CA PRO A 151 3.71 -5.34 -5.66
C PRO A 151 3.12 -4.34 -4.67
N SER A 152 1.99 -4.67 -4.04
CA SER A 152 1.30 -3.86 -3.04
C SER A 152 1.90 -3.99 -1.62
N HIS A 153 2.95 -4.80 -1.41
CA HIS A 153 3.54 -4.99 -0.08
C HIS A 153 4.13 -3.65 0.41
N PRO A 154 4.06 -3.29 1.72
CA PRO A 154 4.63 -2.03 2.23
C PRO A 154 6.09 -1.80 1.79
N GLY A 155 6.91 -2.86 1.87
CA GLY A 155 8.30 -2.88 1.37
C GLY A 155 8.47 -2.59 -0.12
N ALA A 156 7.52 -3.05 -0.95
CA ALA A 156 7.51 -2.79 -2.39
C ALA A 156 6.95 -1.39 -2.72
N ARG A 157 6.27 -0.75 -1.77
CA ARG A 157 5.66 0.59 -1.84
C ARG A 157 6.44 1.63 -1.03
N GLY A 158 7.74 1.41 -0.83
CA GLY A 158 8.67 2.42 -0.33
C GLY A 158 8.90 2.47 1.18
N PHE A 159 8.29 1.58 1.98
CA PHE A 159 8.57 1.48 3.42
C PHE A 159 9.72 0.50 3.69
N GLU A 160 10.86 1.00 4.13
CA GLU A 160 12.05 0.17 4.40
C GLU A 160 11.89 -0.74 5.62
N GLU A 161 11.14 -0.27 6.61
CA GLU A 161 10.81 -1.03 7.83
C GLU A 161 9.29 -1.20 7.92
N PHE A 162 8.83 -2.43 8.12
CA PHE A 162 7.41 -2.74 8.27
C PHE A 162 7.20 -3.73 9.41
N TYR A 163 6.27 -3.40 10.31
CA TYR A 163 5.78 -4.33 11.31
C TYR A 163 4.27 -4.18 11.52
N GLY A 164 3.49 -5.25 11.31
CA GLY A 164 2.03 -5.18 11.52
C GLY A 164 1.22 -6.12 10.64
N TYR A 165 0.14 -5.60 10.06
CA TYR A 165 -0.84 -6.35 9.27
C TYR A 165 -0.79 -5.94 7.81
N ILE A 166 -0.73 -6.89 6.89
CA ILE A 166 -0.91 -6.60 5.46
C ILE A 166 -2.40 -6.56 5.15
N ASP A 167 -3.09 -7.66 5.42
CA ASP A 167 -4.46 -7.85 4.96
C ASP A 167 -5.53 -7.27 5.90
N HIS A 168 -6.71 -6.96 5.34
CA HIS A 168 -7.83 -6.34 6.05
C HIS A 168 -8.42 -7.22 7.18
N SER A 169 -8.57 -8.52 6.94
CA SER A 169 -9.19 -9.46 7.88
C SER A 169 -8.27 -9.78 9.06
N HIS A 170 -6.97 -9.95 8.80
CA HIS A 170 -5.97 -10.15 9.85
C HIS A 170 -5.88 -8.93 10.76
N ALA A 171 -6.02 -7.72 10.23
CA ALA A 171 -6.04 -6.49 11.03
C ALA A 171 -7.22 -6.40 12.03
N HIS A 172 -8.23 -7.26 11.94
CA HIS A 172 -9.30 -7.35 12.96
C HIS A 172 -8.91 -8.20 14.18
N GLN A 173 -7.68 -8.71 14.25
CA GLN A 173 -7.22 -9.53 15.38
C GLN A 173 -6.36 -8.70 16.33
N TYR A 174 -6.86 -8.42 17.52
CA TYR A 174 -6.10 -7.75 18.58
C TYR A 174 -5.08 -8.65 19.28
N TYR A 175 -5.30 -9.97 19.20
CA TYR A 175 -4.41 -11.01 19.72
C TYR A 175 -4.06 -12.03 18.62
N PRO A 176 -3.31 -11.62 17.59
CA PRO A 176 -3.01 -12.49 16.45
C PRO A 176 -1.98 -13.56 16.82
N ALA A 177 -1.91 -14.63 16.02
CA ALA A 177 -0.86 -15.65 16.16
C ALA A 177 0.49 -15.20 15.57
N TYR A 178 0.48 -14.22 14.67
CA TYR A 178 1.68 -13.67 14.05
C TYR A 178 1.47 -12.20 13.67
N LEU A 179 2.56 -11.48 13.46
CA LEU A 179 2.57 -10.20 12.76
C LEU A 179 3.58 -10.28 11.62
N TRP A 180 3.43 -9.45 10.60
CA TRP A 180 4.46 -9.33 9.59
C TRP A 180 5.62 -8.52 10.13
N ASN A 181 6.85 -8.95 9.85
CA ASN A 181 8.08 -8.21 10.05
C ASN A 181 8.84 -8.22 8.72
N GLY A 182 8.85 -7.07 8.04
CA GLY A 182 9.29 -7.00 6.64
C GLY A 182 8.44 -7.95 5.77
N ASN A 183 9.08 -8.86 5.07
CA ASN A 183 8.44 -9.82 4.16
C ASN A 183 8.18 -11.21 4.78
N ALA A 184 8.34 -11.34 6.10
CA ALA A 184 8.18 -12.62 6.80
C ALA A 184 7.11 -12.51 7.90
N LYS A 185 6.42 -13.63 8.16
CA LYS A 185 5.55 -13.76 9.32
C LYS A 185 6.41 -14.04 10.56
N GLU A 186 6.32 -13.17 11.55
CA GLU A 186 6.90 -13.32 12.89
C GLU A 186 5.81 -13.88 13.81
N THR A 187 5.93 -15.14 14.23
CA THR A 187 5.04 -15.71 15.25
C THR A 187 5.19 -14.92 16.55
N VAL A 188 4.07 -14.47 17.11
CA VAL A 188 4.06 -13.74 18.39
C VAL A 188 3.59 -14.66 19.52
N PRO A 189 4.05 -14.47 20.77
CA PRO A 189 3.57 -15.25 21.90
C PRO A 189 2.04 -15.17 22.06
N THR A 190 1.41 -16.27 22.47
CA THR A 190 -0.03 -16.28 22.77
C THR A 190 -0.39 -15.22 23.81
N GLY A 191 -1.45 -14.45 23.54
CA GLY A 191 -1.88 -13.35 24.41
C GLY A 191 -1.15 -12.02 24.17
N THR A 192 -0.26 -11.95 23.17
CA THR A 192 0.33 -10.67 22.75
C THR A 192 -0.75 -9.74 22.23
N PHE A 193 -0.91 -8.58 22.89
CA PHE A 193 -1.78 -7.52 22.42
C PHE A 193 -1.06 -6.71 21.34
N ALA A 194 -1.51 -6.84 20.09
CA ALA A 194 -0.79 -6.32 18.94
C ALA A 194 -0.62 -4.80 18.91
N PRO A 195 -1.60 -3.95 19.32
CA PRO A 195 -1.38 -2.50 19.36
C PRO A 195 -0.17 -2.07 20.19
N ASP A 196 0.11 -2.76 21.31
CA ASP A 196 1.27 -2.45 22.15
C ASP A 196 2.58 -2.90 21.49
N ALA A 197 2.59 -4.10 20.88
CA ALA A 197 3.74 -4.58 20.13
C ALA A 197 4.09 -3.66 18.95
N ILE A 198 3.07 -3.19 18.23
CA ILE A 198 3.20 -2.23 17.11
C ILE A 198 3.74 -0.89 17.62
N ALA A 199 3.15 -0.34 18.68
CA ALA A 199 3.60 0.93 19.26
C ALA A 199 5.05 0.84 19.76
N ALA A 200 5.44 -0.26 20.40
CA ALA A 200 6.82 -0.48 20.84
C ALA A 200 7.82 -0.46 19.67
N ARG A 201 7.48 -1.10 18.53
CA ARG A 201 8.32 -1.07 17.32
C ARG A 201 8.41 0.33 16.69
N ALA A 202 7.31 1.07 16.67
CA ALA A 202 7.29 2.46 16.20
C ALA A 202 8.18 3.38 17.06
N LEU A 203 8.14 3.23 18.38
CA LEU A 203 9.03 3.98 19.30
C LEU A 203 10.50 3.58 19.13
N GLY A 204 10.77 2.29 18.89
CA GLY A 204 12.11 1.79 18.55
C GLY A 204 12.66 2.37 17.25
N PHE A 205 11.80 2.58 16.24
CA PHE A 205 12.17 3.25 15.00
C PHE A 205 12.60 4.70 15.23
N ILE A 206 11.86 5.46 16.05
CA ILE A 206 12.27 6.82 16.44
C ILE A 206 13.65 6.77 17.09
N ASP A 207 13.89 5.85 18.02
CA ASP A 207 15.17 5.72 18.71
C ASP A 207 16.33 5.42 17.77
N ALA A 208 16.11 4.52 16.80
CA ALA A 208 17.13 4.12 15.84
C ALA A 208 17.54 5.25 14.90
N HIS A 209 16.63 6.17 14.57
CA HIS A 209 16.85 7.22 13.57
C HIS A 209 17.02 8.63 14.15
N ALA A 210 16.71 8.86 15.43
CA ALA A 210 16.75 10.20 16.05
C ALA A 210 18.11 10.91 15.96
N ALA A 211 19.21 10.15 16.04
CA ALA A 211 20.58 10.64 15.97
C ALA A 211 21.15 10.67 14.53
N GLY A 212 20.41 10.17 13.55
CA GLY A 212 20.83 10.12 12.15
C GLY A 212 20.78 11.48 11.47
N ALA A 213 21.60 11.66 10.43
CA ALA A 213 21.54 12.85 9.56
C ALA A 213 20.37 12.79 8.58
N ALA A 214 19.91 11.59 8.23
CA ALA A 214 18.75 11.40 7.36
C ALA A 214 17.45 11.64 8.15
N PRO A 215 16.51 12.45 7.64
CA PRO A 215 15.18 12.55 8.23
C PRO A 215 14.42 11.23 8.07
N PHE A 216 13.40 11.02 8.89
CA PHE A 216 12.56 9.83 8.79
C PHE A 216 11.08 10.14 8.57
N LEU A 217 10.38 9.16 8.02
CA LEU A 217 8.93 9.03 7.99
C LEU A 217 8.53 7.87 8.91
N LEU A 218 7.76 8.17 9.95
CA LEU A 218 7.04 7.17 10.73
C LEU A 218 5.56 7.22 10.35
N PHE A 219 5.04 6.14 9.76
CA PHE A 219 3.62 5.96 9.53
C PHE A 219 3.06 4.92 10.52
N LEU A 220 2.42 5.39 11.58
CA LEU A 220 1.86 4.57 12.66
C LEU A 220 0.35 4.41 12.44
N THR A 221 -0.10 3.19 12.17
CA THR A 221 -1.47 2.90 11.77
C THR A 221 -2.08 1.76 12.60
N PRO A 222 -2.18 1.89 13.93
CA PRO A 222 -2.78 0.84 14.75
C PRO A 222 -4.21 0.55 14.28
N ASN A 223 -4.70 -0.66 14.52
CA ASN A 223 -6.09 -1.04 14.27
C ASN A 223 -7.07 -0.47 15.33
N LEU A 224 -6.66 0.57 16.08
CA LEU A 224 -7.46 1.23 17.10
C LEU A 224 -8.28 2.39 16.50
N PRO A 225 -9.56 2.59 16.89
CA PRO A 225 -10.39 1.77 17.79
C PRO A 225 -11.31 0.75 17.08
N HIS A 226 -10.96 0.28 15.88
CA HIS A 226 -11.79 -0.62 15.06
C HIS A 226 -12.28 -1.86 15.81
N ALA A 227 -13.47 -2.36 15.45
CA ALA A 227 -14.02 -3.61 15.99
C ALA A 227 -13.12 -4.85 15.69
N PRO A 228 -13.13 -5.89 16.54
CA PRO A 228 -13.89 -6.01 17.79
C PRO A 228 -13.31 -5.13 18.90
N SER A 229 -14.15 -4.75 19.87
CA SER A 229 -13.71 -3.95 21.02
C SER A 229 -13.00 -4.82 22.07
N GLU A 230 -11.84 -5.36 21.69
CA GLU A 230 -10.96 -6.16 22.52
C GLU A 230 -9.78 -5.33 23.03
N ILE A 231 -9.58 -5.32 24.35
CA ILE A 231 -8.50 -4.59 25.02
C ILE A 231 -8.16 -5.28 26.35
N PRO A 232 -6.88 -5.27 26.81
CA PRO A 232 -6.50 -5.91 28.07
C PRO A 232 -7.15 -5.28 29.31
N ASP A 233 -7.34 -3.95 29.29
CA ASP A 233 -7.87 -3.19 30.42
C ASP A 233 -8.88 -2.12 29.95
N ALA A 234 -10.08 -2.17 30.53
CA ALA A 234 -11.14 -1.17 30.35
C ALA A 234 -11.58 -0.54 31.69
N SER A 235 -10.76 -0.69 32.74
CA SER A 235 -11.06 -0.28 34.12
C SER A 235 -11.33 1.21 34.27
N ALA A 236 -10.73 2.06 33.42
CA ALA A 236 -10.98 3.51 33.36
C ALA A 236 -12.48 3.86 33.16
N TYR A 237 -13.27 2.94 32.63
CA TYR A 237 -14.70 3.10 32.39
C TYR A 237 -15.56 2.06 33.13
N ALA A 238 -15.01 1.37 34.14
CA ALA A 238 -15.69 0.30 34.87
C ALA A 238 -17.00 0.78 35.54
N ASP A 239 -16.97 1.98 36.13
CA ASP A 239 -18.11 2.57 36.85
C ASP A 239 -19.20 3.14 35.91
N ARG A 240 -18.95 3.15 34.59
CA ARG A 240 -19.95 3.62 33.63
C ARG A 240 -21.03 2.58 33.45
N SER A 241 -22.29 3.02 33.38
CA SER A 241 -23.45 2.18 33.06
C SER A 241 -23.54 1.90 31.55
N TRP A 242 -22.45 1.49 30.93
CA TRP A 242 -22.33 1.16 29.51
C TRP A 242 -22.18 -0.35 29.31
N THR A 243 -22.48 -0.83 28.10
CA THR A 243 -22.16 -2.22 27.71
C THR A 243 -20.64 -2.46 27.74
N GLN A 244 -20.22 -3.72 27.84
CA GLN A 244 -18.79 -4.04 27.82
C GLN A 244 -18.11 -3.59 26.52
N ALA A 245 -18.77 -3.76 25.36
CA ALA A 245 -18.25 -3.28 24.08
C ALA A 245 -17.98 -1.77 24.09
N ASN A 246 -18.92 -0.97 24.63
CA ASN A 246 -18.75 0.47 24.75
C ASN A 246 -17.60 0.87 25.72
N LYS A 247 -17.45 0.17 26.85
CA LYS A 247 -16.32 0.40 27.77
C LYS A 247 -14.99 0.09 27.10
N SER A 248 -14.90 -1.05 26.42
CA SER A 248 -13.69 -1.46 25.69
C SER A 248 -13.36 -0.50 24.55
N HIS A 249 -14.35 -0.04 23.78
CA HIS A 249 -14.15 0.93 22.69
C HIS A 249 -13.64 2.28 23.21
N ALA A 250 -14.25 2.81 24.28
CA ALA A 250 -13.75 4.02 24.94
C ALA A 250 -12.31 3.85 25.47
N ALA A 251 -11.98 2.67 25.99
CA ALA A 251 -10.63 2.33 26.42
C ALA A 251 -9.64 2.21 25.23
N GLN A 252 -10.06 1.69 24.07
CA GLN A 252 -9.25 1.66 22.84
C GLN A 252 -8.92 3.08 22.36
N ILE A 253 -9.87 4.01 22.39
CA ILE A 253 -9.63 5.42 22.05
C ILE A 253 -8.67 6.07 23.06
N SER A 254 -8.82 5.77 24.35
CA SER A 254 -7.91 6.28 25.40
C SER A 254 -6.50 5.71 25.27
N LEU A 255 -6.36 4.46 24.81
CA LEU A 255 -5.08 3.85 24.49
C LEU A 255 -4.43 4.51 23.27
N LEU A 256 -5.20 4.75 22.20
CA LEU A 256 -4.70 5.48 21.03
C LEU A 256 -4.15 6.85 21.45
N ASP A 257 -4.88 7.58 22.29
CA ASP A 257 -4.43 8.86 22.87
C ASP A 257 -3.10 8.71 23.63
N ALA A 258 -2.99 7.71 24.50
CA ALA A 258 -1.75 7.41 25.22
C ALA A 258 -0.59 7.08 24.28
N GLN A 259 -0.83 6.32 23.20
CA GLN A 259 0.18 5.96 22.21
C GLN A 259 0.65 7.18 21.40
N VAL A 260 -0.26 8.09 21.02
CA VAL A 260 0.11 9.39 20.44
C VAL A 260 0.99 10.18 21.43
N GLY A 261 0.59 10.21 22.70
CA GLY A 261 1.36 10.81 23.78
C GLY A 261 2.78 10.26 23.90
N ALA A 262 2.92 8.93 23.85
CA ALA A 262 4.21 8.25 23.95
C ALA A 262 5.14 8.58 22.77
N VAL A 263 4.60 8.72 21.55
CA VAL A 263 5.36 9.18 20.38
C VAL A 263 5.89 10.59 20.63
N VAL A 264 5.03 11.53 21.03
CA VAL A 264 5.41 12.92 21.30
C VAL A 264 6.45 13.01 22.41
N ASP A 265 6.26 12.28 23.52
CA ASP A 265 7.21 12.23 24.61
C ASP A 265 8.55 11.65 24.15
N ARG A 266 8.54 10.66 23.26
CA ARG A 266 9.78 10.10 22.71
C ARG A 266 10.52 11.11 21.83
N LEU A 267 9.80 11.85 20.98
CA LEU A 267 10.40 12.91 20.16
C LEU A 267 11.05 13.99 21.04
N LYS A 268 10.37 14.39 22.13
CA LYS A 268 10.90 15.35 23.13
C LYS A 268 12.12 14.79 23.85
N ALA A 269 12.06 13.55 24.34
CA ALA A 269 13.16 12.88 25.04
C ALA A 269 14.41 12.71 24.17
N ARG A 270 14.24 12.56 22.85
CA ARG A 270 15.35 12.49 21.89
C ARG A 270 15.84 13.87 21.40
N GLY A 271 15.21 14.97 21.83
CA GLY A 271 15.59 16.32 21.42
C GLY A 271 15.34 16.58 19.93
N ILE A 272 14.28 15.98 19.37
CA ILE A 272 13.97 16.05 17.94
C ILE A 272 12.58 16.63 17.65
N ALA A 273 11.86 17.08 18.67
CA ALA A 273 10.49 17.57 18.56
C ALA A 273 10.35 18.78 17.62
N GLU A 274 11.22 19.79 17.75
CA GLU A 274 11.20 21.03 16.96
C GLU A 274 11.53 20.81 15.48
N ARG A 275 12.14 19.67 15.15
CA ARG A 275 12.45 19.23 13.77
C ARG A 275 11.53 18.11 13.29
N THR A 276 10.40 17.89 13.95
CA THR A 276 9.43 16.85 13.56
C THR A 276 8.05 17.45 13.36
N VAL A 277 7.38 17.07 12.29
CA VAL A 277 5.95 17.35 12.07
C VAL A 277 5.16 16.10 12.40
N VAL A 278 4.19 16.21 13.31
CA VAL A 278 3.27 15.14 13.71
C VAL A 278 1.89 15.46 13.16
N LEU A 279 1.29 14.51 12.43
CA LEU A 279 -0.08 14.55 11.93
C LEU A 279 -0.87 13.39 12.56
N VAL A 280 -2.05 13.66 13.12
CA VAL A 280 -2.95 12.64 13.69
C VAL A 280 -4.31 12.74 12.99
N ALA A 281 -4.77 11.65 12.38
CA ALA A 281 -6.03 11.60 11.64
C ALA A 281 -6.75 10.24 11.78
N SER A 282 -7.91 10.12 11.13
CA SER A 282 -8.66 8.85 11.00
C SER A 282 -8.85 8.45 9.53
N ASP A 283 -8.92 7.16 9.24
CA ASP A 283 -9.15 6.66 7.89
C ASP A 283 -10.61 6.76 7.42
N ASN A 284 -11.58 6.83 8.33
CA ASN A 284 -13.00 7.10 8.04
C ASN A 284 -13.77 7.48 9.32
N GLY A 285 -15.08 7.73 9.17
CA GLY A 285 -15.99 7.97 10.28
C GLY A 285 -16.17 6.78 11.24
N PRO A 286 -16.95 6.97 12.33
CA PRO A 286 -17.09 6.01 13.42
C PRO A 286 -17.91 4.79 13.02
N HIS A 287 -17.69 3.70 13.74
CA HIS A 287 -18.28 2.38 13.47
C HIS A 287 -19.31 1.98 14.53
N GLU A 288 -20.14 0.97 14.21
CA GLU A 288 -21.10 0.37 15.15
C GLU A 288 -20.90 -1.15 15.30
N GLU A 289 -19.97 -1.70 14.54
CA GLU A 289 -19.56 -3.11 14.57
C GLU A 289 -19.15 -3.56 15.97
N GLY A 290 -19.40 -4.82 16.30
CA GLY A 290 -19.01 -5.40 17.59
C GLY A 290 -19.87 -4.94 18.78
N GLY A 291 -21.01 -4.29 18.54
CA GLY A 291 -21.94 -3.86 19.59
C GLY A 291 -21.62 -2.48 20.20
N VAL A 292 -20.78 -1.70 19.51
CA VAL A 292 -20.49 -0.31 19.85
C VAL A 292 -21.69 0.57 19.49
N ASN A 293 -22.02 1.52 20.37
CA ASN A 293 -23.03 2.54 20.11
C ASN A 293 -22.37 3.91 19.88
N PRO A 294 -22.10 4.32 18.63
CA PRO A 294 -21.45 5.61 18.34
C PRO A 294 -22.26 6.83 18.84
N ASP A 295 -23.59 6.74 18.90
CA ASP A 295 -24.44 7.84 19.39
C ASP A 295 -24.29 8.07 20.89
N LEU A 296 -23.96 7.04 21.67
CA LEU A 296 -23.70 7.19 23.10
C LEU A 296 -22.57 8.19 23.34
N PHE A 297 -21.56 8.15 22.47
CA PHE A 297 -20.36 8.96 22.55
C PHE A 297 -20.44 10.26 21.76
N ASP A 298 -21.54 10.53 21.04
CA ASP A 298 -21.59 11.64 20.08
C ASP A 298 -20.42 11.57 19.07
N ALA A 299 -20.08 10.36 18.61
CA ALA A 299 -18.88 10.07 17.84
C ALA A 299 -18.78 10.82 16.49
N ASN A 300 -19.90 11.30 15.96
CA ASN A 300 -19.96 12.15 14.77
C ASN A 300 -20.07 13.65 15.08
N GLY A 301 -20.30 14.03 16.34
CA GLY A 301 -20.71 15.37 16.70
C GLY A 301 -21.92 15.84 15.88
N PRO A 302 -21.88 17.05 15.28
CA PRO A 302 -23.02 17.58 14.54
C PRO A 302 -23.24 16.93 13.16
N LEU A 303 -22.40 15.99 12.74
CA LEU A 303 -22.36 15.43 11.39
C LEU A 303 -23.32 14.24 11.23
N ARG A 304 -23.81 14.03 10.00
CA ARG A 304 -24.72 12.91 9.68
C ARG A 304 -23.97 11.74 9.06
N GLY A 305 -24.38 10.51 9.39
CA GLY A 305 -23.81 9.29 8.80
C GLY A 305 -22.71 8.68 9.67
N TYR A 306 -22.32 7.45 9.33
CA TYR A 306 -21.28 6.66 9.99
C TYR A 306 -20.33 6.09 8.93
N LYS A 307 -19.36 5.28 9.33
CA LYS A 307 -18.60 4.41 8.40
C LYS A 307 -19.54 3.79 7.35
N ARG A 308 -19.12 3.82 6.08
CA ARG A 308 -19.86 3.47 4.84
C ARG A 308 -20.79 4.54 4.27
N ASN A 309 -21.23 5.55 5.02
CA ASN A 309 -22.04 6.62 4.44
C ASN A 309 -21.16 7.66 3.74
N LEU A 310 -21.66 8.29 2.67
CA LEU A 310 -20.95 9.39 1.99
C LEU A 310 -21.34 10.79 2.50
N TYR A 311 -22.23 10.84 3.50
CA TYR A 311 -22.52 12.02 4.32
C TYR A 311 -21.31 12.45 5.17
N GLU A 312 -21.31 13.66 5.71
CA GLU A 312 -20.19 14.27 6.44
C GLU A 312 -19.66 13.36 7.56
N GLY A 313 -20.50 12.70 8.35
CA GLY A 313 -20.06 11.82 9.44
C GLY A 313 -19.32 10.56 9.00
N GLY A 314 -19.51 10.12 7.75
CA GLY A 314 -18.77 8.98 7.20
C GLY A 314 -17.41 9.33 6.60
N VAL A 315 -17.22 10.59 6.18
CA VAL A 315 -16.01 11.03 5.45
C VAL A 315 -15.27 12.23 6.03
N ARG A 316 -15.85 12.98 6.97
CA ARG A 316 -15.19 14.08 7.67
C ARG A 316 -14.62 13.54 8.98
N VAL A 317 -13.32 13.71 9.16
CA VAL A 317 -12.52 13.05 10.20
C VAL A 317 -11.72 14.07 10.99
N PRO A 318 -11.28 13.76 12.23
CA PRO A 318 -10.37 14.65 12.93
C PRO A 318 -9.01 14.70 12.20
N LEU A 319 -8.35 15.86 12.22
CA LEU A 319 -6.97 16.04 11.78
C LEU A 319 -6.30 17.11 12.64
N VAL A 320 -5.25 16.71 13.35
CA VAL A 320 -4.41 17.59 14.17
C VAL A 320 -2.98 17.57 13.63
N ALA A 321 -2.37 18.74 13.54
CA ALA A 321 -0.97 18.90 13.15
C ALA A 321 -0.18 19.62 14.25
N TRP A 322 1.01 19.13 14.58
CA TRP A 322 1.85 19.67 15.65
C TRP A 322 3.33 19.64 15.28
N SER A 323 4.02 20.74 15.55
CA SER A 323 5.46 20.88 15.38
C SER A 323 5.92 22.14 16.12
N PRO A 324 6.53 22.03 17.31
CA PRO A 324 6.95 23.18 18.10
C PRO A 324 7.87 24.11 17.31
N GLY A 325 7.56 25.40 17.30
CA GLY A 325 8.34 26.41 16.58
C GLY A 325 8.10 26.48 15.05
N ARG A 326 7.41 25.49 14.46
CA ARG A 326 7.07 25.48 13.03
C ARG A 326 5.57 25.73 12.79
N ILE A 327 4.71 25.11 13.59
CA ILE A 327 3.25 25.27 13.52
C ILE A 327 2.81 26.21 14.64
N ALA A 328 1.99 27.20 14.32
CA ALA A 328 1.48 28.15 15.31
C ALA A 328 0.49 27.45 16.28
N PRO A 329 0.71 27.55 17.60
CA PRO A 329 -0.12 26.86 18.59
C PRO A 329 -1.53 27.46 18.67
N GLY A 330 -2.51 26.62 19.00
CA GLY A 330 -3.90 27.01 19.24
C GLY A 330 -4.64 27.51 18.00
N THR A 331 -4.16 27.18 16.80
CA THR A 331 -4.75 27.63 15.55
C THR A 331 -5.76 26.63 14.99
N THR A 332 -6.65 27.12 14.13
CA THR A 332 -7.64 26.28 13.44
C THR A 332 -7.65 26.54 11.94
N SER A 333 -7.97 25.51 11.15
CA SER A 333 -8.15 25.63 9.71
C SER A 333 -9.48 25.04 9.28
N ALA A 334 -10.29 25.84 8.59
CA ALA A 334 -11.53 25.42 7.93
C ALA A 334 -11.35 25.16 6.42
N ARG A 335 -10.10 25.11 5.93
CA ARG A 335 -9.82 24.73 4.53
C ARG A 335 -10.26 23.27 4.34
N PRO A 336 -11.12 22.96 3.34
CA PRO A 336 -11.38 21.58 2.94
C PRO A 336 -10.07 20.86 2.62
N THR A 337 -9.73 19.86 3.43
CA THR A 337 -8.44 19.18 3.39
C THR A 337 -8.68 17.67 3.33
N PRO A 338 -8.84 17.08 2.13
CA PRO A 338 -8.90 15.64 1.99
C PRO A 338 -7.57 14.98 2.32
N LEU A 339 -7.58 13.77 2.87
CA LEU A 339 -6.35 13.08 3.27
C LEU A 339 -5.52 12.58 2.08
N TYR A 340 -6.06 12.58 0.86
CA TYR A 340 -5.24 12.42 -0.35
C TYR A 340 -4.35 13.66 -0.64
N ASP A 341 -4.48 14.76 0.11
CA ASP A 341 -3.52 15.88 0.12
C ASP A 341 -2.20 15.51 0.81
N LEU A 342 -2.13 14.40 1.56
CA LEU A 342 -0.93 14.05 2.34
C LEU A 342 0.29 13.84 1.45
N LEU A 343 0.18 13.13 0.32
CA LEU A 343 1.34 12.89 -0.55
C LEU A 343 2.04 14.18 -0.99
N PRO A 344 1.35 15.15 -1.65
CA PRO A 344 2.00 16.39 -2.05
C PRO A 344 2.41 17.26 -0.85
N THR A 345 1.66 17.21 0.26
CA THR A 345 2.02 17.95 1.49
C THR A 345 3.34 17.46 2.08
N LEU A 346 3.50 16.15 2.24
CA LEU A 346 4.71 15.54 2.77
C LEU A 346 5.89 15.77 1.81
N ALA A 347 5.64 15.72 0.50
CA ALA A 347 6.66 16.02 -0.50
C ALA A 347 7.19 17.47 -0.40
N ASP A 348 6.30 18.44 -0.20
CA ASP A 348 6.70 19.85 0.00
C ASP A 348 7.46 20.05 1.31
N LEU A 349 6.99 19.46 2.42
CA LEU A 349 7.68 19.49 3.70
C LEU A 349 9.08 18.88 3.61
N ALA A 350 9.26 17.88 2.75
CA ALA A 350 10.54 17.22 2.47
C ALA A 350 11.49 18.01 1.55
N GLY A 351 11.25 19.32 1.36
CA GLY A 351 12.08 20.17 0.49
C GLY A 351 11.79 19.97 -0.99
N GLY A 352 10.52 19.69 -1.34
CA GLY A 352 10.06 19.49 -2.71
C GLY A 352 10.44 18.14 -3.28
N ALA A 353 10.20 17.06 -2.52
CA ALA A 353 10.36 15.70 -3.01
C ALA A 353 9.56 15.48 -4.32
N PRO A 354 10.04 14.61 -5.22
CA PRO A 354 9.54 14.56 -6.59
C PRO A 354 8.19 13.83 -6.68
N ALA A 355 7.09 14.43 -6.22
CA ALA A 355 5.76 13.84 -6.33
C ALA A 355 5.33 13.65 -7.81
N PRO A 356 4.63 12.55 -8.16
CA PRO A 356 4.06 12.37 -9.48
C PRO A 356 3.07 13.48 -9.83
N SER A 357 2.95 13.83 -11.12
CA SER A 357 2.07 14.91 -11.59
C SER A 357 0.64 14.46 -11.89
N ASP A 358 0.37 13.16 -11.84
CA ASP A 358 -0.93 12.50 -12.06
C ASP A 358 -1.65 12.19 -10.75
N ILE A 359 -1.54 13.07 -9.76
CA ILE A 359 -2.22 12.96 -8.47
C ILE A 359 -3.35 13.99 -8.38
N ASP A 360 -4.35 13.71 -7.55
CA ASP A 360 -5.49 14.61 -7.30
C ASP A 360 -5.24 15.56 -6.12
N GLY A 361 -4.36 15.15 -5.19
CA GLY A 361 -4.04 15.91 -3.98
C GLY A 361 -3.39 17.26 -4.23
N LEU A 362 -3.65 18.21 -3.33
CA LEU A 362 -3.08 19.55 -3.33
C LEU A 362 -2.42 19.85 -1.98
N SER A 363 -1.16 20.25 -2.00
CA SER A 363 -0.37 20.45 -0.79
C SER A 363 -1.02 21.42 0.22
N ALA A 364 -1.15 20.97 1.46
CA ALA A 364 -1.56 21.77 2.61
C ALA A 364 -0.36 22.34 3.38
N ALA A 365 0.87 22.16 2.90
CA ALA A 365 2.08 22.64 3.57
C ALA A 365 2.06 24.16 3.88
N PRO A 366 1.52 25.04 3.01
CA PRO A 366 1.39 26.45 3.35
C PRO A 366 0.49 26.72 4.56
N VAL A 367 -0.54 25.90 4.80
CA VAL A 367 -1.38 26.00 6.00
C VAL A 367 -0.55 25.68 7.24
N LEU A 368 0.25 24.60 7.19
CA LEU A 368 1.11 24.18 8.30
C LEU A 368 2.20 25.22 8.60
N ASN A 369 2.69 25.92 7.58
CA ASN A 369 3.70 26.98 7.71
C ASN A 369 3.11 28.36 8.07
N GLY A 370 1.82 28.46 8.43
CA GLY A 370 1.18 29.71 8.83
C GLY A 370 0.88 30.68 7.68
N ALA A 371 0.91 30.20 6.44
CA ALA A 371 0.61 30.97 5.23
C ALA A 371 -0.59 30.35 4.46
N PRO A 372 -1.77 30.18 5.09
CA PRO A 372 -2.91 29.49 4.48
C PRO A 372 -3.42 30.14 3.19
N ALA A 373 -3.23 31.44 3.00
CA ALA A 373 -3.60 32.15 1.77
C ALA A 373 -2.79 31.69 0.53
N LEU A 374 -1.64 31.03 0.73
CA LEU A 374 -0.83 30.45 -0.35
C LEU A 374 -1.18 28.99 -0.62
N ALA A 375 -2.05 28.37 0.18
CA ALA A 375 -2.42 26.98 -0.02
C ALA A 375 -3.32 26.85 -1.25
N PRO A 376 -3.01 25.95 -2.20
CA PRO A 376 -3.90 25.64 -3.31
C PRO A 376 -5.25 25.12 -2.80
N LEU A 377 -6.32 25.41 -3.54
CA LEU A 377 -7.68 24.98 -3.22
C LEU A 377 -8.19 23.99 -4.27
N HIS A 378 -8.87 22.95 -3.80
CA HIS A 378 -9.59 22.03 -4.67
C HIS A 378 -10.75 22.73 -5.35
N ASN A 379 -10.94 22.49 -6.64
CA ASN A 379 -12.17 22.90 -7.33
C ASN A 379 -13.39 22.12 -6.78
N HIS A 380 -13.21 20.83 -6.47
CA HIS A 380 -14.18 19.99 -5.79
C HIS A 380 -13.47 18.78 -5.15
N LEU A 381 -14.14 18.12 -4.20
CA LEU A 381 -13.75 16.83 -3.62
C LEU A 381 -14.70 15.75 -4.12
N TYR A 382 -14.22 14.52 -4.32
CA TYR A 382 -15.01 13.41 -4.86
C TYR A 382 -14.87 12.15 -4.01
N TRP A 383 -15.97 11.42 -3.83
CA TRP A 383 -16.01 10.10 -3.18
C TRP A 383 -16.86 9.13 -3.99
N TYR A 384 -16.46 7.87 -3.96
CA TYR A 384 -17.15 6.73 -4.54
C TYR A 384 -17.29 5.63 -3.49
N ARG A 385 -18.40 4.90 -3.54
CA ARG A 385 -18.64 3.72 -2.72
C ARG A 385 -19.32 2.63 -3.51
N ASP A 386 -18.75 1.44 -3.46
CA ASP A 386 -19.39 0.19 -3.87
C ASP A 386 -19.12 -0.91 -2.84
N GLU A 387 -19.87 -0.86 -1.73
CA GLU A 387 -19.65 -1.69 -0.56
C GLU A 387 -20.74 -2.76 -0.40
N GLN A 388 -20.32 -3.97 0.01
CA GLN A 388 -21.23 -5.06 0.35
C GLN A 388 -21.59 -5.09 1.84
N GLY A 389 -20.63 -4.68 2.68
CA GLY A 389 -20.83 -4.59 4.11
C GLY A 389 -21.88 -3.53 4.41
N VAL A 390 -22.84 -3.86 5.28
CA VAL A 390 -23.86 -2.92 5.74
C VAL A 390 -24.09 -3.14 7.22
N THR A 391 -24.31 -2.05 7.94
CA THR A 391 -24.71 -2.05 9.33
C THR A 391 -26.05 -1.32 9.46
N SER A 392 -26.78 -1.56 10.55
CA SER A 392 -28.16 -1.07 10.69
C SER A 392 -28.25 0.45 10.65
N ARG A 393 -27.39 1.18 11.39
CA ARG A 393 -27.40 2.65 11.39
C ARG A 393 -26.96 3.20 10.05
N ALA A 394 -25.90 2.66 9.45
CA ALA A 394 -25.44 3.12 8.14
C ALA A 394 -26.56 2.96 7.08
N ASN A 395 -27.29 1.83 7.10
CA ASN A 395 -28.41 1.62 6.19
C ASN A 395 -29.58 2.57 6.44
N THR A 396 -29.89 2.85 7.72
CA THR A 396 -30.91 3.82 8.08
C THR A 396 -30.56 5.21 7.56
N GLN A 397 -29.31 5.64 7.69
CA GLN A 397 -28.86 6.95 7.21
C GLN A 397 -28.98 7.10 5.68
N ASP A 398 -28.78 6.01 4.94
CA ASP A 398 -28.96 5.99 3.48
C ASP A 398 -30.42 5.76 3.05
N GLY A 399 -31.37 5.57 3.97
CA GLY A 399 -32.76 5.26 3.62
C GLY A 399 -32.94 3.88 2.98
N GLY A 400 -32.14 2.89 3.39
CA GLY A 400 -32.19 1.53 2.85
C GLY A 400 -31.30 1.28 1.63
N ARG A 401 -30.51 2.27 1.22
CA ARG A 401 -29.69 2.27 0.01
C ARG A 401 -28.20 1.96 0.24
N ALA A 402 -27.80 1.48 1.42
CA ALA A 402 -26.38 1.30 1.74
C ALA A 402 -25.62 0.31 0.85
N LYS A 403 -26.34 -0.64 0.22
CA LYS A 403 -25.77 -1.58 -0.76
C LYS A 403 -25.79 -1.07 -2.19
N GLN A 404 -26.35 0.10 -2.46
CA GLN A 404 -26.29 0.72 -3.78
C GLN A 404 -24.92 1.37 -3.99
N VAL A 405 -24.48 1.41 -5.24
CA VAL A 405 -23.37 2.27 -5.64
C VAL A 405 -23.75 3.71 -5.30
N ALA A 406 -22.84 4.42 -4.65
CA ALA A 406 -23.03 5.81 -4.29
C ALA A 406 -21.82 6.65 -4.70
N GLU A 407 -22.08 7.91 -5.00
CA GLU A 407 -21.05 8.92 -5.21
C GLU A 407 -21.39 10.18 -4.43
N ALA A 408 -20.35 10.92 -4.02
CA ALA A 408 -20.53 12.21 -3.39
C ALA A 408 -19.51 13.23 -3.91
N ILE A 409 -19.89 14.50 -3.85
CA ILE A 409 -19.05 15.61 -4.27
C ILE A 409 -19.23 16.79 -3.30
N ARG A 410 -18.13 17.47 -2.97
CA ARG A 410 -18.16 18.75 -2.25
C ARG A 410 -17.56 19.83 -3.14
N LYS A 411 -18.31 20.90 -3.38
CA LYS A 411 -17.84 22.10 -4.09
C LYS A 411 -18.36 23.35 -3.40
N ASP A 412 -17.44 24.20 -2.93
CA ASP A 412 -17.76 25.40 -2.16
C ASP A 412 -18.65 25.07 -0.95
N ARG A 413 -19.84 25.67 -0.87
CA ARG A 413 -20.86 25.40 0.16
C ARG A 413 -21.68 24.14 -0.09
N TRP A 414 -21.64 23.60 -1.31
CA TRP A 414 -22.50 22.51 -1.73
C TRP A 414 -21.87 21.15 -1.45
N LYS A 415 -22.68 20.25 -0.90
CA LYS A 415 -22.40 18.82 -0.80
C LYS A 415 -23.54 18.06 -1.46
N ALA A 416 -23.21 17.14 -2.34
CA ALA A 416 -24.19 16.25 -2.95
C ALA A 416 -23.82 14.80 -2.71
N VAL A 417 -24.84 13.97 -2.57
CA VAL A 417 -24.75 12.51 -2.50
C VAL A 417 -25.75 11.96 -3.51
N ARG A 418 -25.34 10.96 -4.29
CA ARG A 418 -26.24 10.27 -5.22
C ARG A 418 -26.12 8.76 -5.12
N PHE A 419 -27.22 8.07 -5.36
CA PHE A 419 -27.32 6.62 -5.29
C PHE A 419 -27.85 6.04 -6.60
N ALA A 420 -27.16 5.04 -7.14
CA ALA A 420 -27.63 4.29 -8.28
C ALA A 420 -28.75 3.32 -7.85
N PRO A 421 -29.71 2.97 -8.72
CA PRO A 421 -30.80 2.05 -8.38
C PRO A 421 -30.31 0.64 -7.97
N ALA A 422 -29.09 0.27 -8.38
CA ALA A 422 -28.44 -1.01 -8.08
C ALA A 422 -26.92 -0.80 -7.94
N ARG A 423 -26.16 -1.90 -7.80
CA ARG A 423 -24.69 -1.87 -7.86
C ARG A 423 -24.16 -1.76 -9.29
N ASP A 424 -24.66 -0.76 -10.01
CA ASP A 424 -24.29 -0.48 -11.39
C ASP A 424 -24.14 1.02 -11.58
N ARG A 425 -22.87 1.44 -11.75
CA ARG A 425 -22.52 2.85 -11.98
C ARG A 425 -22.88 3.33 -13.39
N THR A 426 -23.05 2.42 -14.34
CA THR A 426 -23.22 2.75 -15.78
C THR A 426 -24.63 3.22 -16.13
N VAL A 427 -25.58 3.06 -15.21
CA VAL A 427 -26.96 3.53 -15.37
C VAL A 427 -27.03 5.05 -15.57
N ALA A 428 -27.96 5.48 -16.42
CA ALA A 428 -28.14 6.89 -16.76
C ALA A 428 -28.43 7.75 -15.52
N ASP A 429 -27.82 8.94 -15.43
CA ASP A 429 -27.94 9.85 -14.27
C ASP A 429 -29.37 10.21 -13.89
N SER A 430 -30.32 10.19 -14.83
CA SER A 430 -31.75 10.42 -14.55
C SER A 430 -32.40 9.31 -13.73
N LYS A 431 -31.69 8.20 -13.50
CA LYS A 431 -32.10 7.07 -12.65
C LYS A 431 -31.45 7.11 -11.27
N TRP A 432 -30.49 7.99 -11.05
CA TRP A 432 -29.85 8.13 -9.75
C TRP A 432 -30.72 9.00 -8.84
N ASP A 433 -30.89 8.57 -7.60
CA ASP A 433 -31.43 9.45 -6.56
C ASP A 433 -30.35 10.47 -6.22
N PHE A 434 -30.69 11.76 -6.18
CA PHE A 434 -29.74 12.84 -5.96
C PHE A 434 -30.20 13.73 -4.80
N GLU A 435 -29.31 13.92 -3.84
CA GLU A 435 -29.50 14.77 -2.67
C GLU A 435 -28.49 15.93 -2.71
N LEU A 436 -28.93 17.13 -2.32
CA LEU A 436 -28.09 18.33 -2.30
C LEU A 436 -28.26 19.07 -0.98
N TYR A 437 -27.14 19.38 -0.33
CA TYR A 437 -27.06 20.05 0.95
C TYR A 437 -26.17 21.29 0.88
N ASP A 438 -26.54 22.30 1.66
CA ASP A 438 -25.78 23.53 1.85
C ASP A 438 -25.07 23.51 3.20
N LEU A 439 -23.80 23.12 3.20
CA LEU A 439 -23.01 22.92 4.42
C LEU A 439 -22.77 24.22 5.21
N SER A 440 -22.97 25.39 4.60
CA SER A 440 -22.85 26.67 5.31
C SER A 440 -24.00 26.93 6.30
N ALA A 441 -25.15 26.28 6.09
CA ALA A 441 -26.33 26.41 6.93
C ALA A 441 -26.76 25.07 7.56
N ASP A 442 -26.34 23.94 6.97
CA ASP A 442 -26.81 22.61 7.33
C ASP A 442 -25.67 21.58 7.33
N LEU A 443 -24.80 21.70 8.33
CA LEU A 443 -23.67 20.80 8.53
C LEU A 443 -24.10 19.33 8.78
N GLY A 444 -25.33 19.13 9.28
CA GLY A 444 -25.89 17.81 9.54
C GLY A 444 -26.68 17.22 8.38
N GLU A 445 -26.65 17.84 7.19
CA GLU A 445 -27.27 17.34 5.95
C GLU A 445 -28.73 16.89 6.16
N LYS A 446 -29.54 17.73 6.82
CA LYS A 446 -30.92 17.44 7.19
C LYS A 446 -31.94 17.89 6.15
N ASN A 447 -31.61 18.90 5.36
CA ASN A 447 -32.51 19.59 4.45
C ASN A 447 -32.01 19.41 3.01
N ASP A 448 -32.57 18.43 2.30
CA ASP A 448 -32.32 18.27 0.88
C ASP A 448 -32.96 19.43 0.10
N VAL A 449 -32.13 20.17 -0.64
CA VAL A 449 -32.52 21.32 -1.46
C VAL A 449 -32.34 21.08 -2.97
N ALA A 450 -32.13 19.83 -3.40
CA ALA A 450 -31.90 19.48 -4.81
C ALA A 450 -33.03 19.99 -5.73
N ALA A 451 -34.29 19.75 -5.36
CA ALA A 451 -35.46 20.17 -6.14
C ALA A 451 -35.54 21.69 -6.36
N LYS A 452 -34.99 22.49 -5.44
CA LYS A 452 -34.97 23.96 -5.53
C LYS A 452 -33.77 24.50 -6.31
N ASN A 453 -32.78 23.66 -6.61
CA ASN A 453 -31.50 24.08 -7.21
C ASN A 453 -31.10 23.19 -8.42
N PRO A 454 -31.95 23.05 -9.45
CA PRO A 454 -31.71 22.12 -10.57
C PRO A 454 -30.44 22.44 -11.38
N SER A 455 -30.06 23.71 -11.49
CA SER A 455 -28.81 24.11 -12.16
C SER A 455 -27.56 23.65 -11.41
N VAL A 456 -27.60 23.69 -10.07
CA VAL A 456 -26.52 23.18 -9.21
C VAL A 456 -26.44 21.66 -9.33
N VAL A 457 -27.57 20.96 -9.27
CA VAL A 457 -27.63 19.50 -9.47
C VAL A 457 -27.01 19.12 -10.81
N SER A 458 -27.37 19.79 -11.90
CA SER A 458 -26.81 19.53 -13.23
C SER A 458 -25.29 19.77 -13.29
N ALA A 459 -24.80 20.86 -12.71
CA ALA A 459 -23.37 21.18 -12.67
C ALA A 459 -22.55 20.16 -11.85
N LEU A 460 -23.04 19.78 -10.67
CA LEU A 460 -22.38 18.78 -9.81
C LEU A 460 -22.43 17.38 -10.42
N THR A 461 -23.53 17.04 -11.11
CA THR A 461 -23.65 15.80 -11.87
C THR A 461 -22.59 15.69 -12.96
N ALA A 462 -22.32 16.79 -13.68
CA ALA A 462 -21.25 16.82 -14.69
C ALA A 462 -19.86 16.62 -14.06
N LEU A 463 -19.61 17.23 -12.89
CA LEU A 463 -18.36 17.03 -12.16
C LEU A 463 -18.20 15.59 -11.70
N LEU A 464 -19.22 15.01 -11.04
CA LEU A 464 -19.25 13.60 -10.61
C LEU A 464 -18.90 12.63 -11.74
N ARG A 465 -19.41 12.88 -12.96
CA ARG A 465 -19.03 12.10 -14.14
C ARG A 465 -17.57 12.26 -14.51
N SER A 466 -17.06 13.50 -14.53
CA SER A 466 -15.69 13.81 -14.95
C SER A 466 -14.62 13.39 -13.94
N SER A 467 -14.97 13.24 -12.66
CA SER A 467 -14.05 12.79 -11.60
C SER A 467 -13.81 11.27 -11.61
N TRP A 468 -14.46 10.53 -12.50
CA TRP A 468 -14.33 9.08 -12.56
C TRP A 468 -13.58 8.64 -13.81
N ALA A 469 -12.65 7.71 -13.63
CA ALA A 469 -12.05 6.95 -14.70
C ALA A 469 -12.25 5.45 -14.44
N ASP A 470 -12.72 4.70 -15.43
CA ASP A 470 -12.81 3.22 -15.33
C ASP A 470 -11.41 2.62 -15.13
N THR A 471 -10.45 3.12 -15.90
CA THR A 471 -9.02 2.85 -15.73
C THR A 471 -8.28 4.17 -15.64
N TYR A 472 -7.58 4.40 -14.53
CA TYR A 472 -6.71 5.57 -14.39
C TYR A 472 -5.26 5.16 -14.65
N VAL A 473 -4.70 5.62 -15.77
CA VAL A 473 -3.34 5.24 -16.18
C VAL A 473 -2.33 6.10 -15.44
N ARG A 474 -1.56 5.46 -14.54
CA ARG A 474 -0.51 6.13 -13.79
C ARG A 474 0.64 6.56 -14.69
N ARG A 475 1.22 7.74 -14.43
CA ARG A 475 2.45 8.18 -15.08
C ARG A 475 3.63 7.34 -14.56
N PRO A 476 4.47 6.78 -15.45
CA PRO A 476 5.70 6.12 -15.03
C PRO A 476 6.56 7.08 -14.19
N TRP A 477 7.00 6.61 -13.03
CA TRP A 477 7.73 7.42 -12.06
C TRP A 477 8.84 6.61 -11.40
N GLY A 478 9.96 7.27 -11.13
CA GLY A 478 11.08 6.67 -10.39
C GLY A 478 11.82 5.63 -11.21
N LEU A 479 12.48 4.68 -10.52
CA LEU A 479 13.25 3.60 -11.14
C LEU A 479 12.48 2.29 -11.08
N THR A 480 12.41 1.58 -12.20
CA THR A 480 11.90 0.22 -12.29
C THR A 480 12.95 -0.72 -12.86
N ALA A 481 12.81 -2.02 -12.60
CA ALA A 481 13.75 -3.04 -13.00
C ALA A 481 13.01 -4.33 -13.40
N VAL A 482 13.30 -4.83 -14.59
CA VAL A 482 12.68 -6.05 -15.16
C VAL A 482 13.79 -7.02 -15.56
N VAL A 483 13.69 -8.26 -15.06
CA VAL A 483 14.63 -9.35 -15.37
C VAL A 483 14.08 -10.20 -16.51
N ASP A 484 14.93 -10.49 -17.48
CA ASP A 484 14.76 -11.60 -18.42
C ASP A 484 15.88 -12.62 -18.16
N ALA A 485 15.56 -13.66 -17.40
CA ALA A 485 16.50 -14.72 -17.05
C ALA A 485 16.97 -15.51 -18.27
N VAL A 486 16.09 -15.69 -19.27
CA VAL A 486 16.39 -16.43 -20.51
C VAL A 486 17.38 -15.66 -21.38
N ALA A 487 17.21 -14.34 -21.51
CA ALA A 487 18.16 -13.49 -22.21
C ALA A 487 19.40 -13.14 -21.37
N SER A 488 19.40 -13.48 -20.07
CA SER A 488 20.39 -13.03 -19.09
C SER A 488 20.54 -11.50 -19.10
N THR A 489 19.39 -10.80 -19.11
CA THR A 489 19.36 -9.34 -19.11
C THR A 489 18.55 -8.78 -17.95
N LEU A 490 18.93 -7.58 -17.55
CA LEU A 490 18.17 -6.72 -16.67
C LEU A 490 17.91 -5.42 -17.41
N THR A 491 16.65 -5.01 -17.53
CA THR A 491 16.27 -3.71 -18.08
C THR A 491 15.84 -2.81 -16.94
N THR A 492 16.48 -1.66 -16.80
CA THR A 492 16.16 -0.63 -15.81
C THR A 492 15.62 0.61 -16.52
N THR A 493 14.51 1.15 -16.03
CA THR A 493 13.90 2.35 -16.60
C THR A 493 13.72 3.38 -15.50
N VAL A 494 14.39 4.53 -15.61
CA VAL A 494 14.11 5.70 -14.76
C VAL A 494 13.20 6.64 -15.54
N ALA A 495 12.05 6.97 -14.97
CA ALA A 495 11.02 7.79 -15.61
C ALA A 495 10.68 9.02 -14.76
N ASN A 496 10.67 10.19 -15.40
CA ASN A 496 10.30 11.44 -14.75
C ASN A 496 8.80 11.67 -14.85
N GLY A 497 8.05 11.12 -13.90
CA GLY A 497 6.61 11.32 -13.78
C GLY A 497 6.19 12.67 -13.17
N THR A 498 7.10 13.64 -13.02
CA THR A 498 6.86 14.91 -12.32
C THR A 498 6.66 16.07 -13.29
N THR A 499 6.40 17.27 -12.77
CA THR A 499 6.27 18.50 -13.57
C THR A 499 7.59 19.24 -13.82
N ARG A 500 8.71 18.78 -13.25
CA ARG A 500 10.02 19.46 -13.34
C ARG A 500 11.07 18.54 -13.95
N PRO A 501 12.01 19.07 -14.75
CA PRO A 501 13.10 18.26 -15.30
C PRO A 501 14.05 17.74 -14.20
N TRP A 502 14.65 16.59 -14.44
CA TRP A 502 15.69 15.98 -13.60
C TRP A 502 17.04 16.09 -14.30
N PRO A 503 17.96 16.95 -13.80
CA PRO A 503 19.29 17.09 -14.38
C PRO A 503 20.22 15.93 -13.98
N ASP A 504 21.19 15.65 -14.85
CA ASP A 504 22.29 14.72 -14.65
C ASP A 504 21.87 13.34 -14.12
N VAL A 505 20.89 12.73 -14.79
CA VAL A 505 20.37 11.42 -14.41
C VAL A 505 21.41 10.36 -14.72
N ARG A 506 21.75 9.54 -13.72
CA ARG A 506 22.68 8.41 -13.85
C ARG A 506 22.09 7.15 -13.26
N VAL A 507 22.10 6.07 -14.04
CA VAL A 507 21.72 4.72 -13.62
C VAL A 507 22.99 3.89 -13.38
N THR A 508 23.02 3.18 -12.25
CA THR A 508 24.11 2.29 -11.86
C THR A 508 23.57 0.95 -11.39
N LEU A 509 24.36 -0.10 -11.56
CA LEU A 509 24.03 -1.45 -11.12
C LEU A 509 25.16 -1.99 -10.24
N PRO A 510 25.08 -1.80 -8.90
CA PRO A 510 25.95 -2.50 -7.97
C PRO A 510 25.70 -4.02 -8.07
N LEU A 511 26.78 -4.80 -8.15
CA LEU A 511 26.71 -6.25 -8.31
C LEU A 511 27.36 -6.97 -7.12
N PRO A 512 26.84 -8.14 -6.73
CA PRO A 512 27.50 -9.02 -5.78
C PRO A 512 28.83 -9.56 -6.31
N ALA A 513 29.67 -10.08 -5.40
CA ALA A 513 30.97 -10.63 -5.75
C ALA A 513 30.84 -11.74 -6.82
N GLY A 514 31.73 -11.72 -7.82
CA GLY A 514 31.78 -12.69 -8.91
C GLY A 514 30.78 -12.46 -10.05
N TRP A 515 29.82 -11.55 -9.91
CA TRP A 515 28.93 -11.14 -10.98
C TRP A 515 29.54 -10.03 -11.83
N THR A 516 29.27 -10.05 -13.13
CA THR A 516 29.58 -8.93 -14.02
C THR A 516 28.35 -8.50 -14.81
N ALA A 517 28.31 -7.22 -15.18
CA ALA A 517 27.28 -6.68 -16.05
C ALA A 517 27.86 -5.66 -17.01
N THR A 518 27.38 -5.69 -18.25
CA THR A 518 27.72 -4.70 -19.28
C THR A 518 26.45 -3.99 -19.72
N ALA A 519 26.41 -2.67 -19.58
CA ALA A 519 25.34 -1.87 -20.14
C ALA A 519 25.44 -1.86 -21.67
N THR A 520 24.35 -2.21 -22.35
CA THR A 520 24.25 -2.21 -23.82
C THR A 520 23.57 -0.97 -24.37
N THR A 521 22.97 -0.15 -23.49
CA THR A 521 22.38 1.15 -23.82
C THR A 521 22.87 2.21 -22.82
N ALA A 522 22.51 3.48 -23.04
CA ALA A 522 22.97 4.60 -22.24
C ALA A 522 22.61 4.43 -20.74
N THR A 523 23.57 4.77 -19.87
CA THR A 523 23.41 4.77 -18.40
C THR A 523 23.24 6.17 -17.84
N THR A 524 23.29 7.21 -18.68
CA THR A 524 23.24 8.62 -18.28
C THR A 524 22.42 9.46 -19.25
N ALA A 525 21.74 10.48 -18.72
CA ALA A 525 21.10 11.54 -19.49
C ALA A 525 21.41 12.90 -18.84
N LEU A 526 21.77 13.91 -19.64
CA LEU A 526 22.05 15.26 -19.13
C LEU A 526 20.82 15.89 -18.46
N SER A 527 19.63 15.57 -18.97
CA SER A 527 18.35 15.95 -18.38
C SER A 527 17.28 14.94 -18.80
N LEU A 528 16.34 14.66 -17.91
CA LEU A 528 15.06 14.02 -18.22
C LEU A 528 13.93 15.01 -17.96
N GLY A 529 13.26 15.46 -19.01
CA GLY A 529 12.08 16.31 -18.93
C GLY A 529 10.84 15.58 -18.37
N PRO A 530 9.77 16.33 -18.04
CA PRO A 530 8.49 15.74 -17.66
C PRO A 530 7.97 14.72 -18.68
N GLY A 531 7.68 13.50 -18.22
CA GLY A 531 7.21 12.38 -19.03
C GLY A 531 8.30 11.61 -19.80
N GLU A 532 9.56 12.05 -19.76
CA GLU A 532 10.67 11.34 -20.39
C GLU A 532 11.20 10.21 -19.50
N SER A 533 11.90 9.26 -20.13
CA SER A 533 12.56 8.15 -19.44
C SER A 533 13.92 7.81 -20.05
N LEU A 534 14.78 7.20 -19.23
CA LEU A 534 16.04 6.60 -19.65
C LEU A 534 15.97 5.10 -19.37
N THR A 535 16.10 4.31 -20.43
CA THR A 535 16.10 2.84 -20.37
C THR A 535 17.51 2.29 -20.58
N THR A 536 18.04 1.61 -19.56
CA THR A 536 19.32 0.93 -19.61
C THR A 536 19.11 -0.58 -19.62
N THR A 537 19.63 -1.28 -20.63
CA THR A 537 19.69 -2.74 -20.66
C THR A 537 21.08 -3.19 -20.23
N TRP A 538 21.13 -4.11 -19.28
CA TRP A 538 22.33 -4.71 -18.73
C TRP A 538 22.38 -6.18 -19.13
N ARG A 539 23.46 -6.61 -19.79
CA ARG A 539 23.75 -8.04 -19.96
C ARG A 539 24.44 -8.54 -18.70
N LEU A 540 23.82 -9.50 -18.01
CA LEU A 540 24.32 -10.08 -16.77
C LEU A 540 25.13 -11.34 -17.08
N THR A 541 26.23 -11.55 -16.36
CA THR A 541 26.99 -12.79 -16.40
C THR A 541 27.16 -13.31 -14.97
N PRO A 542 26.55 -14.46 -14.63
CA PRO A 542 26.71 -15.09 -13.32
C PRO A 542 28.12 -15.69 -13.15
N PRO A 543 28.56 -15.95 -11.90
CA PRO A 543 29.76 -16.75 -11.65
C PRO A 543 29.58 -18.21 -12.13
N PRO A 544 30.67 -19.00 -12.29
CA PRO A 544 30.63 -20.34 -12.90
C PRO A 544 29.84 -21.43 -12.14
N ALA A 545 29.64 -21.29 -10.83
CA ALA A 545 28.81 -22.21 -10.05
C ALA A 545 27.32 -21.89 -10.24
N VAL A 546 26.42 -22.89 -10.12
CA VAL A 546 24.96 -22.67 -10.19
C VAL A 546 24.57 -21.62 -9.14
N PRO A 547 24.27 -20.38 -9.52
CA PRO A 547 24.12 -19.33 -8.53
C PRO A 547 22.74 -19.45 -7.90
N ALA A 548 22.70 -19.39 -6.56
CA ALA A 548 21.46 -19.14 -5.86
C ALA A 548 20.81 -17.84 -6.39
N PRO A 549 19.47 -17.69 -6.28
CA PRO A 549 18.81 -16.43 -6.57
C PRO A 549 19.53 -15.25 -5.90
N VAL A 550 19.74 -14.18 -6.65
CA VAL A 550 20.47 -13.01 -6.20
C VAL A 550 19.57 -11.78 -6.18
N LEU A 551 19.71 -10.94 -5.14
CA LEU A 551 19.04 -9.65 -5.09
C LEU A 551 19.91 -8.61 -5.79
N LEU A 552 19.41 -8.07 -6.90
CA LEU A 552 20.01 -6.94 -7.59
C LEU A 552 19.33 -5.66 -7.11
N VAL A 553 20.11 -4.61 -6.84
CA VAL A 553 19.58 -3.31 -6.39
C VAL A 553 20.09 -2.19 -7.31
N PRO A 554 19.56 -2.09 -8.54
CA PRO A 554 19.80 -0.95 -9.42
C PRO A 554 19.51 0.37 -8.72
N ARG A 555 20.29 1.39 -9.07
CA ARG A 555 20.15 2.74 -8.52
C ARG A 555 20.09 3.77 -9.62
N ALA A 556 19.27 4.80 -9.43
CA ALA A 556 19.27 6.00 -10.26
C ALA A 556 19.48 7.22 -9.36
N THR A 557 20.26 8.18 -9.83
CA THR A 557 20.58 9.42 -9.09
C THR A 557 20.50 10.63 -10.00
N THR A 558 20.28 11.81 -9.43
CA THR A 558 20.27 13.10 -10.12
C THR A 558 21.18 14.10 -9.41
N SER A 559 21.63 15.15 -10.08
CA SER A 559 22.37 16.25 -9.43
C SER A 559 21.52 17.07 -8.46
N SER A 560 20.18 16.93 -8.52
CA SER A 560 19.23 17.48 -7.54
C SER A 560 19.10 16.66 -6.25
N SER A 561 20.06 15.78 -5.96
CA SER A 561 20.09 14.91 -4.77
C SER A 561 18.89 13.95 -4.67
N LEU A 562 18.30 13.57 -5.81
CA LEU A 562 17.31 12.49 -5.87
C LEU A 562 18.02 11.14 -5.98
N GLY A 563 17.50 10.13 -5.30
CA GLY A 563 18.03 8.76 -5.34
C GLY A 563 16.92 7.72 -5.37
N PHE A 564 16.91 6.87 -6.38
CA PHE A 564 15.92 5.81 -6.57
C PHE A 564 16.59 4.44 -6.54
N THR A 565 15.85 3.42 -6.07
CA THR A 565 16.29 2.02 -6.14
C THR A 565 15.16 1.13 -6.60
N ALA A 566 15.47 0.07 -7.34
CA ALA A 566 14.48 -0.91 -7.79
C ALA A 566 14.93 -2.34 -7.50
N PRO A 567 14.90 -2.80 -6.24
CA PRO A 567 15.33 -4.15 -5.89
C PRO A 567 14.57 -5.19 -6.71
N THR A 568 15.29 -6.16 -7.28
CA THR A 568 14.70 -7.24 -8.07
C THR A 568 15.49 -8.52 -7.90
N ARG A 569 14.80 -9.66 -7.87
CA ARG A 569 15.44 -10.98 -7.79
C ARG A 569 15.80 -11.45 -9.19
N TYR A 570 17.05 -11.88 -9.35
CA TYR A 570 17.52 -12.55 -10.54
C TYR A 570 17.85 -13.99 -10.18
N THR A 571 17.15 -14.94 -10.82
CA THR A 571 17.48 -16.37 -10.73
C THR A 571 18.14 -16.79 -12.03
N PRO A 572 19.46 -17.03 -12.03
CA PRO A 572 20.14 -17.54 -13.22
C PRO A 572 19.57 -18.91 -13.59
N LEU A 573 19.42 -19.14 -14.89
CA LEU A 573 19.03 -20.45 -15.39
C LEU A 573 20.22 -21.41 -15.32
N PRO A 574 19.97 -22.73 -15.15
CA PRO A 574 21.01 -23.73 -15.26
C PRO A 574 21.70 -23.66 -16.63
N ALA A 575 22.96 -24.11 -16.70
CA ALA A 575 23.67 -24.14 -17.98
C ALA A 575 22.91 -25.04 -18.99
N PRO A 576 22.73 -24.60 -20.24
CA PRO A 576 22.09 -25.44 -21.25
C PRO A 576 22.97 -26.65 -21.59
N PRO A 577 22.39 -27.77 -22.03
CA PRO A 577 23.13 -28.96 -22.38
C PRO A 577 24.16 -28.65 -23.48
N THR A 578 25.37 -29.19 -23.31
CA THR A 578 26.48 -29.09 -24.28
C THR A 578 26.71 -30.38 -25.05
N GLN A 579 26.02 -31.46 -24.66
CA GLN A 579 26.08 -32.78 -25.27
C GLN A 579 24.73 -33.46 -25.10
N ASP A 580 24.50 -34.51 -25.87
CA ASP A 580 23.34 -35.38 -25.71
C ASP A 580 23.24 -35.88 -24.26
N SER A 581 22.07 -35.68 -23.65
CA SER A 581 21.87 -35.93 -22.22
C SER A 581 20.48 -36.46 -21.94
N TYR A 582 20.36 -37.40 -20.99
CA TYR A 582 19.07 -37.67 -20.39
C TYR A 582 18.64 -36.48 -19.56
N LEU A 583 17.35 -36.17 -19.55
CA LEU A 583 16.83 -35.06 -18.75
C LEU A 583 17.03 -35.30 -17.26
N SER A 584 17.04 -36.56 -16.82
CA SER A 584 17.34 -36.92 -15.43
C SER A 584 18.79 -36.69 -15.01
N ASP A 585 19.71 -36.43 -15.94
CA ASP A 585 21.09 -35.99 -15.67
C ASP A 585 21.26 -34.47 -15.70
N LEU A 586 20.23 -33.73 -16.11
CA LEU A 586 20.28 -32.28 -16.25
C LEU A 586 19.62 -31.59 -15.07
N PRO A 587 20.13 -30.43 -14.62
CA PRO A 587 19.40 -29.57 -13.71
C PRO A 587 18.16 -28.99 -14.40
N TRP A 588 17.00 -29.09 -13.76
CA TRP A 588 15.80 -28.38 -14.18
C TRP A 588 15.77 -26.94 -13.64
N VAL A 589 15.01 -26.08 -14.33
CA VAL A 589 14.67 -24.72 -13.90
C VAL A 589 13.67 -24.76 -12.74
N SER A 590 12.64 -25.60 -12.87
CA SER A 590 11.59 -25.80 -11.86
C SER A 590 10.92 -27.15 -12.03
N ALA A 591 10.34 -27.65 -10.95
CA ALA A 591 9.52 -28.85 -10.94
C ALA A 591 8.34 -28.68 -9.99
N ALA A 592 7.14 -29.01 -10.45
CA ALA A 592 5.91 -29.07 -9.67
C ALA A 592 5.25 -30.42 -9.90
N ASN A 593 4.62 -30.96 -8.86
CA ASN A 593 4.11 -32.31 -8.88
C ASN A 593 2.89 -32.42 -7.97
N GLY A 594 1.87 -33.15 -8.41
CA GLY A 594 0.58 -33.23 -7.71
C GLY A 594 0.68 -33.99 -6.39
N TRP A 595 1.63 -34.92 -6.30
CA TRP A 595 1.89 -35.70 -5.10
C TRP A 595 3.34 -36.15 -5.01
N GLY A 596 3.96 -35.95 -3.85
CA GLY A 596 5.39 -36.23 -3.64
C GLY A 596 6.30 -35.38 -4.53
N PRO A 597 7.63 -35.49 -4.38
CA PRO A 597 8.58 -34.85 -5.28
C PRO A 597 8.60 -35.53 -6.66
N VAL A 598 9.12 -34.81 -7.67
CA VAL A 598 9.53 -35.45 -8.93
C VAL A 598 10.72 -36.37 -8.65
N GLU A 599 10.66 -37.57 -9.20
CA GLU A 599 11.67 -38.61 -8.97
C GLU A 599 12.64 -38.73 -10.15
N ILE A 600 13.93 -38.81 -9.85
CA ILE A 600 15.00 -38.98 -10.85
C ILE A 600 15.29 -40.49 -10.99
N ASP A 601 15.18 -40.99 -12.23
CA ASP A 601 15.45 -42.39 -12.61
C ASP A 601 14.58 -43.43 -11.88
N ARG A 602 13.48 -42.97 -11.27
CA ARG A 602 12.51 -43.78 -10.53
C ARG A 602 11.10 -43.27 -10.83
N SER A 603 10.11 -44.14 -10.68
CA SER A 603 8.69 -43.79 -10.69
C SER A 603 8.40 -42.81 -9.55
N ASN A 604 7.35 -41.99 -9.67
CA ASN A 604 6.92 -41.15 -8.56
C ASN A 604 6.45 -42.02 -7.39
N GLY A 605 7.21 -41.97 -6.30
CA GLY A 605 6.90 -42.66 -5.06
C GLY A 605 6.04 -41.82 -4.12
N LYS A 606 6.16 -42.02 -2.81
CA LYS A 606 5.24 -41.47 -1.80
C LYS A 606 5.55 -40.03 -1.42
N GLN A 607 6.34 -39.82 -0.38
CA GLN A 607 6.52 -38.50 0.23
C GLN A 607 7.97 -38.02 0.22
N ALA A 608 8.94 -38.92 0.04
CA ALA A 608 10.35 -38.61 0.14
C ALA A 608 11.06 -38.87 -1.20
N ALA A 609 12.01 -38.00 -1.56
CA ALA A 609 12.82 -38.20 -2.75
C ALA A 609 13.56 -39.55 -2.69
N GLY A 610 13.52 -40.30 -3.79
CA GLY A 610 14.15 -41.61 -3.96
C GLY A 610 13.32 -42.78 -3.45
N ASP A 611 12.09 -42.57 -2.96
CA ASP A 611 11.25 -43.63 -2.41
C ASP A 611 10.42 -44.39 -3.48
N GLY A 612 10.49 -43.95 -4.74
CA GLY A 612 9.86 -44.58 -5.88
C GLY A 612 10.40 -45.97 -6.25
N THR A 613 9.65 -46.75 -7.02
CA THR A 613 10.13 -47.98 -7.65
C THR A 613 10.89 -47.67 -8.94
N PRO A 614 11.61 -48.63 -9.55
CA PRO A 614 12.13 -48.44 -10.91
C PRO A 614 11.02 -48.04 -11.88
N ILE A 615 11.33 -47.14 -12.83
CA ILE A 615 10.39 -46.78 -13.90
C ILE A 615 10.16 -48.03 -14.75
N ALA A 616 8.90 -48.45 -14.88
CA ALA A 616 8.55 -49.62 -15.68
C ALA A 616 7.22 -49.47 -16.39
N PHE A 617 7.12 -50.06 -17.58
CA PHE A 617 5.89 -50.17 -18.34
C PHE A 617 5.69 -51.61 -18.80
N GLY A 618 4.60 -52.25 -18.38
CA GLY A 618 4.32 -53.64 -18.75
C GLY A 618 5.43 -54.63 -18.34
N GLY A 619 6.12 -54.36 -17.23
CA GLY A 619 7.24 -55.14 -16.70
C GLY A 619 8.61 -54.81 -17.30
N VAL A 620 8.69 -53.95 -18.33
CA VAL A 620 9.97 -53.49 -18.89
C VAL A 620 10.48 -52.31 -18.09
N THR A 621 11.66 -52.42 -17.50
CA THR A 621 12.28 -51.38 -16.67
C THR A 621 13.17 -50.46 -17.49
N TYR A 622 13.20 -49.18 -17.11
CA TYR A 622 14.01 -48.14 -17.73
C TYR A 622 14.94 -47.51 -16.69
N ALA A 623 16.23 -47.48 -17.02
CA ALA A 623 17.25 -46.99 -16.09
C ALA A 623 17.28 -45.46 -15.96
N LYS A 624 16.76 -44.73 -16.95
CA LYS A 624 16.77 -43.27 -17.00
C LYS A 624 15.36 -42.73 -17.21
N GLY A 625 15.01 -41.65 -16.53
CA GLY A 625 13.73 -40.98 -16.73
C GLY A 625 13.30 -40.13 -15.55
N LEU A 626 12.08 -39.61 -15.62
CA LEU A 626 11.48 -38.77 -14.58
C LEU A 626 10.14 -39.35 -14.16
N GLY A 627 9.98 -39.69 -12.89
CA GLY A 627 8.71 -40.12 -12.31
C GLY A 627 7.92 -38.92 -11.78
N VAL A 628 6.66 -38.80 -12.19
CA VAL A 628 5.77 -37.70 -11.81
C VAL A 628 4.37 -38.20 -11.42
N HIS A 629 3.60 -37.31 -10.80
CA HIS A 629 2.20 -37.54 -10.46
C HIS A 629 1.36 -36.36 -10.93
N ALA A 630 0.30 -36.63 -11.68
CA ALA A 630 -0.53 -35.55 -12.22
C ALA A 630 -1.29 -34.79 -11.11
N PRO A 631 -1.53 -33.47 -11.28
CA PRO A 631 -0.92 -32.61 -12.29
C PRO A 631 0.57 -32.38 -12.00
N SER A 632 1.42 -32.37 -13.03
CA SER A 632 2.85 -32.07 -12.88
C SER A 632 3.38 -31.22 -14.02
N GLU A 633 4.45 -30.47 -13.74
CA GLU A 633 5.21 -29.71 -14.72
C GLU A 633 6.70 -29.68 -14.35
N ILE A 634 7.57 -30.02 -15.31
CA ILE A 634 9.02 -29.89 -15.17
C ILE A 634 9.53 -29.00 -16.30
N VAL A 635 10.38 -28.03 -15.96
CA VAL A 635 10.93 -27.05 -16.92
C VAL A 635 12.43 -27.21 -17.02
N TYR A 636 12.96 -27.38 -18.23
CA TYR A 636 14.40 -27.45 -18.51
C TYR A 636 14.87 -26.26 -19.35
N HIS A 637 16.07 -25.78 -19.09
CA HIS A 637 16.72 -24.76 -19.91
C HIS A 637 17.60 -25.42 -20.98
N LEU A 638 17.14 -25.38 -22.23
CA LEU A 638 17.87 -25.88 -23.41
C LEU A 638 18.74 -24.80 -24.06
N GLY A 639 18.46 -23.51 -23.81
CA GLY A 639 19.23 -22.40 -24.34
C GLY A 639 19.32 -22.33 -25.88
N GLY A 640 18.37 -22.95 -26.60
CA GLY A 640 18.37 -23.03 -28.06
C GLY A 640 19.34 -24.07 -28.65
N ARG A 641 20.02 -24.86 -27.81
CA ARG A 641 21.02 -25.85 -28.24
C ARG A 641 20.46 -27.24 -28.54
N GLY A 642 19.21 -27.50 -28.14
CA GLY A 642 18.54 -28.76 -28.39
C GLY A 642 18.23 -28.97 -29.88
N ASN A 643 18.25 -30.21 -30.32
CA ASN A 643 17.87 -30.64 -31.66
C ASN A 643 16.58 -31.49 -31.60
N ARG A 644 16.60 -32.62 -30.89
CA ARG A 644 15.42 -33.48 -30.67
C ARG A 644 15.20 -33.78 -29.19
N PHE A 645 13.95 -33.79 -28.77
CA PHE A 645 13.52 -34.36 -27.49
C PHE A 645 12.79 -35.68 -27.73
N THR A 646 13.22 -36.75 -27.07
CA THR A 646 12.58 -38.07 -27.14
C THR A 646 12.24 -38.59 -25.75
N ALA A 647 11.12 -39.30 -25.63
CA ALA A 647 10.72 -39.99 -24.41
C ALA A 647 9.70 -41.09 -24.68
N LEU A 648 9.56 -42.04 -23.76
CA LEU A 648 8.40 -42.91 -23.62
C LEU A 648 7.60 -42.41 -22.40
N VAL A 649 6.36 -41.97 -22.62
CA VAL A 649 5.52 -41.41 -21.56
C VAL A 649 4.26 -42.25 -21.34
N GLY A 650 3.96 -42.58 -20.09
CA GLY A 650 2.79 -43.40 -19.76
C GLY A 650 2.58 -43.52 -18.25
N ILE A 651 1.43 -44.07 -17.87
CA ILE A 651 1.20 -44.53 -16.50
C ILE A 651 2.14 -45.70 -16.25
N ASP A 652 2.97 -45.59 -15.22
CA ASP A 652 3.99 -46.60 -14.91
C ASP A 652 3.47 -47.72 -14.00
N ASP A 653 4.26 -48.78 -13.85
CA ASP A 653 3.90 -49.97 -13.07
C ASP A 653 4.09 -49.81 -11.54
N PHE A 654 4.02 -48.58 -11.00
CA PHE A 654 4.18 -48.32 -9.56
C PHE A 654 3.34 -49.25 -8.67
N SER A 655 2.08 -49.47 -9.06
CA SER A 655 1.17 -50.38 -8.36
C SER A 655 0.09 -50.91 -9.29
N LYS A 656 -0.01 -52.24 -9.44
CA LYS A 656 -1.02 -52.88 -10.30
C LYS A 656 -2.45 -52.36 -10.09
N LYS A 657 -2.82 -52.04 -8.84
CA LYS A 657 -4.15 -51.51 -8.52
C LYS A 657 -4.30 -50.04 -8.91
N GLN A 658 -3.29 -49.22 -8.61
CA GLN A 658 -3.33 -47.78 -8.84
C GLN A 658 -3.18 -47.48 -10.33
N SER A 659 -2.18 -48.07 -10.99
CA SER A 659 -1.90 -47.91 -12.42
C SER A 659 -3.07 -48.33 -13.33
N ALA A 660 -3.94 -49.25 -12.89
CA ALA A 660 -5.15 -49.65 -13.62
C ALA A 660 -6.28 -48.60 -13.54
N SER A 661 -6.22 -47.68 -12.59
CA SER A 661 -7.24 -46.65 -12.35
C SER A 661 -6.80 -45.25 -12.77
N GLY A 662 -5.50 -45.03 -12.96
CA GLY A 662 -4.93 -43.76 -13.40
C GLY A 662 -5.19 -43.49 -14.89
N ALA A 663 -5.42 -42.22 -15.23
CA ALA A 663 -5.55 -41.78 -16.60
C ALA A 663 -5.03 -40.35 -16.74
N THR A 664 -3.96 -40.18 -17.53
CA THR A 664 -3.30 -38.88 -17.70
C THR A 664 -3.19 -38.44 -19.14
N ARG A 665 -2.79 -37.21 -19.35
CA ARG A 665 -2.41 -36.67 -20.66
C ARG A 665 -1.07 -35.95 -20.54
N ALA A 666 -0.12 -36.31 -21.39
CA ALA A 666 1.18 -35.66 -21.43
C ALA A 666 1.22 -34.60 -22.54
N THR A 667 1.79 -33.44 -22.23
CA THR A 667 2.02 -32.35 -23.18
C THR A 667 3.46 -31.87 -23.08
N VAL A 668 4.13 -31.75 -24.22
CA VAL A 668 5.45 -31.14 -24.35
C VAL A 668 5.26 -29.73 -24.90
N ARG A 669 5.80 -28.72 -24.21
CA ARG A 669 5.79 -27.33 -24.67
C ARG A 669 7.20 -26.77 -24.81
N GLY A 670 7.42 -25.92 -25.81
CA GLY A 670 8.67 -25.20 -26.01
C GLY A 670 8.39 -23.70 -26.08
N ASP A 671 9.01 -22.92 -25.18
CA ASP A 671 8.81 -21.47 -25.09
C ASP A 671 7.31 -21.09 -25.05
N GLY A 672 6.51 -21.85 -24.30
CA GLY A 672 5.06 -21.68 -24.14
C GLY A 672 4.19 -22.28 -25.27
N ARG A 673 4.77 -22.73 -26.38
CA ARG A 673 4.03 -23.35 -27.49
C ARG A 673 3.91 -24.85 -27.30
N VAL A 674 2.71 -25.41 -27.50
CA VAL A 674 2.52 -26.87 -27.53
C VAL A 674 3.24 -27.45 -28.75
N LEU A 675 4.17 -28.37 -28.50
CA LEU A 675 4.93 -29.08 -29.54
C LEU A 675 4.36 -30.47 -29.80
N ALA A 676 3.88 -31.14 -28.74
CA ALA A 676 3.21 -32.43 -28.83
C ALA A 676 2.26 -32.62 -27.65
N THR A 677 1.16 -33.33 -27.88
CA THR A 677 0.22 -33.77 -26.84
C THR A 677 -0.18 -35.20 -27.13
N THR A 678 -0.16 -36.05 -26.11
CA THR A 678 -0.58 -37.45 -26.24
C THR A 678 -2.11 -37.58 -26.27
N GLY A 679 -2.58 -38.77 -26.67
CA GLY A 679 -3.90 -39.24 -26.25
C GLY A 679 -3.97 -39.43 -24.73
N THR A 680 -5.10 -39.94 -24.24
CA THR A 680 -5.20 -40.36 -22.83
C THR A 680 -4.31 -41.59 -22.61
N LEU A 681 -3.42 -41.49 -21.63
CA LEU A 681 -2.48 -42.51 -21.21
C LEU A 681 -3.10 -43.29 -20.05
N THR A 682 -3.10 -44.61 -20.15
CA THR A 682 -3.59 -45.53 -19.10
C THR A 682 -2.60 -46.67 -18.93
N GLY A 683 -2.63 -47.39 -17.81
CA GLY A 683 -1.82 -48.60 -17.66
C GLY A 683 -2.08 -49.66 -18.74
N ALA A 684 -3.29 -49.69 -19.31
CA ALA A 684 -3.67 -50.65 -20.36
C ALA A 684 -3.17 -50.25 -21.76
N SER A 685 -3.05 -48.96 -22.07
CA SER A 685 -2.60 -48.48 -23.39
C SER A 685 -1.08 -48.57 -23.56
N GLY A 686 -0.34 -48.77 -22.47
CA GLY A 686 1.13 -48.71 -22.48
C GLY A 686 1.66 -47.30 -22.75
N PRO A 687 2.99 -47.14 -22.83
CA PRO A 687 3.63 -45.85 -23.02
C PRO A 687 3.53 -45.38 -24.47
N THR A 688 3.40 -44.08 -24.66
CA THR A 688 3.47 -43.41 -25.96
C THR A 688 4.87 -42.89 -26.21
N ALA A 689 5.43 -43.19 -27.39
CA ALA A 689 6.68 -42.59 -27.82
C ALA A 689 6.45 -41.15 -28.30
N LEU A 690 7.28 -40.24 -27.81
CA LEU A 690 7.34 -38.86 -28.25
C LEU A 690 8.70 -38.61 -28.89
N ASP A 691 8.71 -37.94 -30.03
CA ASP A 691 9.91 -37.50 -30.74
C ASP A 691 9.66 -36.13 -31.36
N VAL A 692 10.17 -35.09 -30.70
CA VAL A 692 9.78 -33.69 -30.88
C VAL A 692 10.98 -32.85 -31.34
N ASP A 693 10.76 -31.97 -32.31
CA ASP A 693 11.76 -31.00 -32.75
C ASP A 693 11.85 -29.87 -31.72
N VAL A 694 13.05 -29.66 -31.18
CA VAL A 694 13.31 -28.62 -30.17
C VAL A 694 14.38 -27.63 -30.62
N ARG A 695 14.67 -27.56 -31.93
CA ARG A 695 15.61 -26.58 -32.48
C ARG A 695 15.15 -25.16 -32.17
N GLY A 696 16.06 -24.37 -31.59
CA GLY A 696 15.80 -22.98 -31.20
C GLY A 696 14.95 -22.82 -29.94
N ILE A 697 14.44 -23.90 -29.35
CA ILE A 697 13.67 -23.85 -28.09
C ILE A 697 14.62 -23.55 -26.94
N ARG A 698 14.25 -22.55 -26.11
CA ARG A 698 15.07 -22.17 -24.94
C ARG A 698 14.60 -22.85 -23.66
N LEU A 699 13.29 -22.92 -23.45
CA LEU A 699 12.66 -23.60 -22.32
C LEU A 699 11.79 -24.77 -22.79
N LEU A 700 12.08 -25.96 -22.28
CA LEU A 700 11.31 -27.18 -22.54
C LEU A 700 10.46 -27.51 -21.31
N HIS A 701 9.15 -27.63 -21.49
CA HIS A 701 8.20 -27.97 -20.44
C HIS A 701 7.65 -29.37 -20.69
N LEU A 702 7.70 -30.21 -19.66
CA LEU A 702 7.07 -31.52 -19.62
C LEU A 702 5.89 -31.47 -18.67
N VAL A 703 4.68 -31.52 -19.20
CA VAL A 703 3.44 -31.35 -18.45
C VAL A 703 2.67 -32.67 -18.46
N VAL A 704 2.16 -33.09 -17.30
CA VAL A 704 1.20 -34.19 -17.20
C VAL A 704 -0.04 -33.70 -16.48
N GLU A 705 -1.19 -33.86 -17.13
CA GLU A 705 -2.50 -33.46 -16.63
C GLU A 705 -3.33 -34.72 -16.30
N ASP A 706 -4.26 -34.57 -15.36
CA ASP A 706 -5.32 -35.56 -15.11
C ASP A 706 -6.28 -35.60 -16.31
N ALA A 707 -6.66 -36.80 -16.74
CA ALA A 707 -7.54 -37.02 -17.90
C ALA A 707 -8.88 -37.69 -17.54
N ASN A 708 -9.17 -37.97 -16.26
CA ASN A 708 -10.41 -38.59 -15.82
C ASN A 708 -11.08 -37.91 -14.61
N ALA A 709 -10.60 -36.74 -14.17
CA ALA A 709 -11.08 -36.02 -12.99
C ALA A 709 -10.84 -36.79 -11.67
N ASN A 710 -9.86 -37.69 -11.65
CA ASN A 710 -9.43 -38.45 -10.50
C ASN A 710 -7.91 -38.66 -10.51
N SER A 711 -7.20 -37.66 -10.00
CA SER A 711 -5.74 -37.69 -9.95
C SER A 711 -5.14 -38.68 -8.96
N ALA A 712 -5.92 -39.38 -8.13
CA ALA A 712 -5.39 -40.15 -6.99
C ALA A 712 -4.43 -41.29 -7.35
N PHE A 713 -4.37 -41.69 -8.63
CA PHE A 713 -3.59 -42.83 -9.10
C PHE A 713 -2.78 -42.52 -10.37
N ASP A 714 -2.51 -41.25 -10.62
CA ASP A 714 -1.91 -40.74 -11.86
C ASP A 714 -0.37 -40.75 -11.83
N HIS A 715 0.21 -41.90 -11.49
CA HIS A 715 1.67 -42.13 -11.52
C HIS A 715 2.13 -42.26 -12.97
N THR A 716 2.60 -41.15 -13.54
CA THR A 716 3.12 -41.11 -14.91
C THR A 716 4.63 -41.00 -14.89
N SER A 717 5.31 -41.67 -15.80
CA SER A 717 6.75 -41.52 -15.97
C SER A 717 7.11 -41.08 -17.38
N TRP A 718 8.15 -40.25 -17.48
CA TRP A 718 8.87 -39.92 -18.70
C TRP A 718 10.13 -40.80 -18.79
N ALA A 719 9.98 -42.04 -19.27
CA ALA A 719 11.09 -42.97 -19.40
C ALA A 719 11.99 -42.62 -20.59
N SER A 720 13.29 -42.83 -20.42
CA SER A 720 14.34 -42.53 -21.42
C SER A 720 14.26 -41.10 -21.98
N ALA A 721 13.73 -40.16 -21.19
CA ALA A 721 13.57 -38.78 -21.59
C ALA A 721 14.95 -38.16 -21.87
N ARG A 722 15.21 -37.80 -23.13
CA ARG A 722 16.52 -37.36 -23.62
C ARG A 722 16.37 -36.15 -24.53
N VAL A 723 17.36 -35.27 -24.47
CA VAL A 723 17.58 -34.23 -25.47
C VAL A 723 18.88 -34.49 -26.21
N THR A 724 18.87 -34.35 -27.53
CA THR A 724 20.07 -34.28 -28.35
C THR A 724 20.45 -32.83 -28.60
N VAL A 725 21.73 -32.52 -28.76
CA VAL A 725 22.20 -31.15 -29.06
C VAL A 725 22.72 -31.04 -30.49
N VAL A 726 22.82 -29.82 -30.99
CA VAL A 726 23.35 -29.49 -32.33
C VAL A 726 24.88 -29.52 -32.35
#